data_AF-A0A1U7N0C4-F1
#
_entry.id   AF-A0A1U7N0C4-F1
#
_cell.length_a   1.000
_cell.length_b   1.000
_cell.length_c   1.000
_cell.angle_alpha   90.00
_cell.angle_beta   90.00
_cell.angle_gamma   90.00
#
_symmetry.space_group_name_H-M   'P 1'
#
loop_
_entity.id
_entity.type
_entity.pdbx_description
1 polymer ?
#
loop_
_entity_poly.entity_id
_entity_poly.type
_entity_poly.pdbx_seq_one_letter_code
_entity_poly.pdbx_strand_id
1 'polypeptide(L)'
;MKKINYGFIGTGIIGEMLINRFVDSGVADPDQIYASNRSTERLKRIVIYTGINKGTNQEVISNSDYIYLCVKPQDLPDVYQDLNGKLNEKTLVTSVASIERNYYYENLGKIKLVRIIPSITNKRKGTILFVADKSQESERVYLDLSQIANVYCVPEEHLDEYTHLASCSPAIISEFIRGYLTSITKKGINEEKGREIIFDALYQTADLLKEFGFRVIDDVCTKGGISRVGVNFVSENFPIERLSDELLGRMKSVKLEWSGKYELNNQNILDIINENGTPLYVYEENEIKRNFELIIDSIPYENKQVHYAVMCNSNSEVLRKIRQLGGFVQINSIHELDLVKKVGFSNGDISFTSTGLDSESLERLVQEGVQVNLDSVEEVEKYCKLNAGGNFGIRIKMKEDIELPEGYTNSPKDSDVGIPQDYFSRVKQIAQDYGCRINEIHGYLASNILDSEPLIHSSNYLMECAKQFPDLEYVNFGSGFGVPGRKTESKFDFAGIGEYYSRLTKELSDHLGRDVKLKIEPGRSVVATAGTLYAKVTNVKQLTGKKQISINAGFGEFPRPRIYGAYHEIEAVGKTGETETYDIRGNTVLQSDFLGKERKLPQVQEGDILAIRNTGAYGIVMASGFPGKELPSEVMVYSDGTFKRILDWAESDSLARSSRYE
;
A
#
# COMPACT_ATOMS: atom_id res chain seq x y z
N MET A 1 -20.99 49.12 5.89
CA MET A 1 -20.91 47.68 6.17
C MET A 1 -19.47 47.36 6.54
N LYS A 2 -19.22 46.52 7.55
CA LYS A 2 -17.85 46.08 7.91
C LYS A 2 -17.22 45.44 6.67
N LYS A 3 -16.02 45.87 6.27
CA LYS A 3 -15.29 45.27 5.14
C LYS A 3 -14.94 43.83 5.54
N ILE A 4 -15.43 42.85 4.79
CA ILE A 4 -15.23 41.42 5.05
C ILE A 4 -13.94 40.99 4.37
N ASN A 5 -13.11 40.25 5.09
CA ASN A 5 -11.86 39.71 4.56
C ASN A 5 -11.90 38.18 4.49
N TYR A 6 -11.30 37.62 3.44
CA TYR A 6 -11.27 36.20 3.17
C TYR A 6 -9.84 35.67 3.23
N GLY A 7 -9.62 34.61 4.00
CA GLY A 7 -8.33 33.97 4.17
C GLY A 7 -8.31 32.61 3.49
N PHE A 8 -7.30 32.31 2.69
CA PHE A 8 -7.11 31.01 2.04
C PHE A 8 -5.81 30.38 2.53
N ILE A 9 -5.93 29.30 3.31
CA ILE A 9 -4.79 28.50 3.76
C ILE A 9 -4.67 27.31 2.82
N GLY A 10 -3.59 27.30 2.03
CA GLY A 10 -3.36 26.32 0.97
C GLY A 10 -3.77 26.86 -0.39
N THR A 11 -2.79 27.01 -1.29
CA THR A 11 -3.02 27.47 -2.67
C THR A 11 -2.75 26.38 -3.70
N GLY A 12 -3.13 25.14 -3.35
CA GLY A 12 -3.21 24.04 -4.31
C GLY A 12 -4.26 24.30 -5.39
N ILE A 13 -4.59 23.28 -6.18
CA ILE A 13 -5.52 23.41 -7.32
C ILE A 13 -6.88 24.00 -6.88
N ILE A 14 -7.44 23.52 -5.77
CA ILE A 14 -8.73 23.99 -5.26
C ILE A 14 -8.65 25.42 -4.69
N GLY A 15 -7.65 25.71 -3.85
CA GLY A 15 -7.48 27.03 -3.26
C GLY A 15 -7.24 28.12 -4.30
N GLU A 16 -6.34 27.85 -5.26
CA GLU A 16 -6.09 28.75 -6.41
C GLU A 16 -7.34 28.98 -7.25
N MET A 17 -8.09 27.91 -7.54
CA MET A 17 -9.34 28.01 -8.30
C MET A 17 -10.35 28.88 -7.58
N LEU A 18 -10.59 28.66 -6.28
CA LEU A 18 -11.51 29.47 -5.51
C LEU A 18 -11.08 30.93 -5.51
N ILE A 19 -9.82 31.23 -5.15
CA ILE A 19 -9.27 32.60 -5.15
C ILE A 19 -9.54 33.31 -6.48
N ASN A 20 -9.18 32.67 -7.61
CA ASN A 20 -9.37 33.27 -8.92
C ASN A 20 -10.85 33.54 -9.19
N ARG A 21 -11.73 32.59 -8.86
CA ARG A 21 -13.18 32.78 -9.05
C ARG A 21 -13.75 33.87 -8.16
N PHE A 22 -13.30 34.01 -6.92
CA PHE A 22 -13.72 35.08 -6.00
C PHE A 22 -13.38 36.46 -6.57
N VAL A 23 -12.18 36.62 -7.13
CA VAL A 23 -11.74 37.87 -7.78
C VAL A 23 -12.49 38.11 -9.10
N ASP A 24 -12.49 37.13 -10.00
CA ASP A 24 -13.08 37.26 -11.34
C ASP A 24 -14.59 37.54 -11.32
N SER A 25 -15.30 37.07 -10.29
CA SER A 25 -16.74 37.27 -10.13
C SER A 25 -17.11 38.51 -9.29
N GLY A 26 -16.13 39.19 -8.70
CA GLY A 26 -16.36 40.35 -7.83
C GLY A 26 -16.96 40.01 -6.46
N VAL A 27 -16.86 38.76 -6.01
CA VAL A 27 -17.27 38.37 -4.64
C VAL A 27 -16.39 39.05 -3.60
N ALA A 28 -15.11 39.28 -3.93
CA ALA A 28 -14.17 40.02 -3.11
C ALA A 28 -13.16 40.77 -3.99
N ASP A 29 -12.86 42.01 -3.60
CA ASP A 29 -11.75 42.74 -4.19
C ASP A 29 -10.41 42.08 -3.78
N PRO A 30 -9.36 42.14 -4.62
CA PRO A 30 -8.08 41.51 -4.29
C PRO A 30 -7.50 41.92 -2.93
N ASP A 31 -7.71 43.17 -2.51
CA ASP A 31 -7.23 43.69 -1.23
C ASP A 31 -7.97 43.13 0.00
N GLN A 32 -9.09 42.42 -0.21
CA GLN A 32 -9.86 41.70 0.81
C GLN A 32 -9.42 40.24 0.97
N ILE A 33 -8.57 39.72 0.07
CA ILE A 33 -8.16 38.32 0.07
C ILE A 33 -6.73 38.20 0.59
N TYR A 34 -6.54 37.30 1.55
CA TYR A 34 -5.25 36.91 2.11
C TYR A 34 -5.00 35.44 1.82
N ALA A 35 -3.81 35.07 1.34
CA ALA A 35 -3.47 33.68 1.08
C ALA A 35 -2.10 33.28 1.64
N SER A 36 -2.01 32.03 2.10
CA SER A 36 -0.77 31.40 2.55
C SER A 36 -0.58 30.04 1.88
N ASN A 37 0.68 29.64 1.71
CA ASN A 37 1.04 28.33 1.19
C ASN A 37 2.46 27.95 1.58
N ARG A 38 2.72 26.65 1.77
CA ARG A 38 4.07 26.13 2.02
C ARG A 38 5.01 26.34 0.82
N SER A 39 4.49 26.16 -0.39
CA SER A 39 5.22 26.46 -1.62
C SER A 39 5.12 27.96 -1.96
N THR A 40 6.24 28.66 -1.81
CA THR A 40 6.34 30.11 -2.04
C THR A 40 6.19 30.48 -3.52
N GLU A 41 6.57 29.60 -4.46
CA GLU A 41 6.46 29.88 -5.90
C GLU A 41 5.03 29.93 -6.41
N ARG A 42 4.16 29.04 -5.92
CA ARG A 42 2.75 29.01 -6.36
C ARG A 42 1.98 30.21 -5.83
N LEU A 43 2.21 30.56 -4.55
CA LEU A 43 1.62 31.76 -3.96
C LEU A 43 2.07 33.04 -4.69
N LYS A 44 3.35 33.14 -5.06
CA LYS A 44 3.86 34.27 -5.87
C LYS A 44 3.11 34.42 -7.19
N ARG A 45 2.88 33.32 -7.92
CA ARG A 45 2.16 33.35 -9.20
C ARG A 45 0.73 33.86 -9.04
N ILE A 46 0.02 33.39 -8.03
CA ILE A 46 -1.36 33.82 -7.75
C ILE A 46 -1.39 35.32 -7.42
N VAL A 47 -0.52 35.79 -6.54
CA VAL A 47 -0.43 37.22 -6.17
C VAL A 47 -0.15 38.10 -7.39
N ILE A 48 0.73 37.67 -8.30
CA ILE A 48 1.01 38.41 -9.55
C ILE A 48 -0.24 38.49 -10.43
N TYR A 49 -1.01 37.40 -10.52
CA TYR A 49 -2.18 37.32 -11.39
C TYR A 49 -3.40 38.04 -10.83
N THR A 50 -3.65 37.91 -9.53
CA THR A 50 -4.89 38.40 -8.89
C THR A 50 -4.71 39.68 -8.09
N GLY A 51 -3.48 40.03 -7.68
CA GLY A 51 -3.21 41.20 -6.83
C GLY A 51 -3.55 41.02 -5.35
N ILE A 52 -3.80 39.78 -4.89
CA ILE A 52 -4.19 39.50 -3.50
C ILE A 52 -3.04 39.66 -2.51
N ASN A 53 -3.37 39.75 -1.22
CA ASN A 53 -2.39 39.79 -0.15
C ASN A 53 -1.79 38.40 0.12
N LYS A 54 -0.47 38.33 0.31
CA LYS A 54 0.23 37.12 0.80
C LYS A 54 0.59 37.25 2.27
N GLY A 55 0.59 36.14 2.99
CA GLY A 55 1.07 36.07 4.36
C GLY A 55 1.38 34.65 4.82
N THR A 56 1.85 34.54 6.05
CA THR A 56 1.90 33.31 6.84
C THR A 56 0.48 32.87 7.22
N ASN A 57 0.31 31.60 7.65
CA ASN A 57 -0.99 31.13 8.15
C ASN A 57 -1.51 32.05 9.27
N GLN A 58 -0.63 32.48 10.16
CA GLN A 58 -0.96 33.40 11.25
C GLN A 58 -1.49 34.74 10.75
N GLU A 59 -0.81 35.36 9.78
CA GLU A 59 -1.24 36.62 9.18
C GLU A 59 -2.59 36.46 8.45
N VAL A 60 -2.78 35.36 7.72
CA VAL A 60 -4.05 35.06 7.04
C VAL A 60 -5.19 34.92 8.05
N ILE A 61 -4.98 34.16 9.13
CA ILE A 61 -5.99 33.95 10.19
C ILE A 61 -6.35 35.28 10.86
N SER A 62 -5.36 36.08 11.25
CA SER A 62 -5.58 37.34 11.95
C SER A 62 -6.35 38.36 11.11
N ASN A 63 -6.06 38.44 9.80
CA ASN A 63 -6.64 39.47 8.92
C ASN A 63 -7.96 39.07 8.25
N SER A 64 -8.48 37.85 8.49
CA SER A 64 -9.66 37.33 7.78
C SER A 64 -10.85 37.04 8.70
N ASP A 65 -12.08 37.23 8.21
CA ASP A 65 -13.32 36.84 8.90
C ASP A 65 -13.77 35.42 8.52
N TYR A 66 -13.55 35.04 7.25
CA TYR A 66 -13.83 33.70 6.71
C TYR A 66 -12.53 33.03 6.28
N ILE A 67 -12.24 31.85 6.82
CA ILE A 67 -10.99 31.13 6.57
C ILE A 67 -11.30 29.87 5.75
N TYR A 68 -10.89 29.87 4.50
CA TYR A 68 -10.95 28.74 3.58
C TYR A 68 -9.73 27.85 3.77
N LEU A 69 -9.96 26.63 4.24
CA LEU A 69 -8.96 25.60 4.42
C LEU A 69 -8.92 24.70 3.18
N CYS A 70 -7.87 24.87 2.38
CA CYS A 70 -7.66 24.24 1.06
C CYS A 70 -6.34 23.47 1.02
N VAL A 71 -6.06 22.72 2.09
CA VAL A 71 -4.86 21.89 2.24
C VAL A 71 -5.15 20.42 2.03
N LYS A 72 -4.10 19.60 1.90
CA LYS A 72 -4.28 18.15 1.89
C LYS A 72 -4.57 17.66 3.31
N PRO A 73 -5.26 16.51 3.49
CA PRO A 73 -5.55 15.95 4.81
C PRO A 73 -4.31 15.77 5.68
N GLN A 74 -3.20 15.31 5.09
CA GLN A 74 -1.92 15.12 5.77
C GLN A 74 -1.29 16.41 6.34
N ASP A 75 -1.68 17.58 5.83
CA ASP A 75 -1.16 18.87 6.27
C ASP A 75 -2.04 19.48 7.38
N LEU A 76 -3.19 18.88 7.71
CA LEU A 76 -4.11 19.39 8.73
C LEU A 76 -3.51 19.49 10.14
N PRO A 77 -2.72 18.50 10.63
CA PRO A 77 -2.14 18.60 11.97
C PRO A 77 -1.28 19.86 12.16
N ASP A 78 -0.48 20.22 11.16
CA ASP A 78 0.35 21.43 11.19
C ASP A 78 -0.53 22.69 11.18
N VAL A 79 -1.58 22.73 10.35
CA VAL A 79 -2.48 23.89 10.28
C VAL A 79 -3.35 24.04 11.53
N TYR A 80 -3.67 22.95 12.23
CA TYR A 80 -4.40 23.02 13.50
C TYR A 80 -3.61 23.71 14.60
N GLN A 81 -2.28 23.52 14.65
CA GLN A 81 -1.43 24.30 15.55
C GLN A 81 -1.56 25.80 15.28
N ASP A 82 -1.71 26.18 14.01
CA ASP A 82 -1.89 27.57 13.63
C ASP A 82 -3.26 28.13 13.99
N LEU A 83 -4.32 27.31 13.89
CA LEU A 83 -5.72 27.70 14.10
C LEU A 83 -6.15 27.70 15.57
N ASN A 84 -5.52 26.90 16.41
CA ASN A 84 -5.96 26.65 17.79
C ASN A 84 -6.05 27.96 18.61
N GLY A 85 -7.20 28.19 19.25
CA GLY A 85 -7.47 29.39 20.05
C GLY A 85 -7.64 30.71 19.26
N LYS A 86 -7.62 30.69 17.93
CA LYS A 86 -7.64 31.90 17.07
C LYS A 86 -8.88 32.02 16.18
N LEU A 87 -9.83 31.09 16.30
CA LEU A 87 -11.07 31.05 15.52
C LEU A 87 -12.27 31.74 16.19
N ASN A 88 -12.07 32.40 17.32
CA ASN A 88 -13.15 33.14 18.00
C ASN A 88 -13.77 34.17 17.03
N GLU A 89 -15.10 34.11 16.89
CA GLU A 89 -15.91 34.95 15.99
C GLU A 89 -15.70 34.75 14.47
N LYS A 90 -14.75 33.91 14.05
CA LYS A 90 -14.44 33.62 12.64
C LYS A 90 -15.20 32.39 12.14
N THR A 91 -15.38 32.30 10.82
CA THR A 91 -15.99 31.12 10.18
C THR A 91 -14.94 30.32 9.43
N LEU A 92 -14.80 29.05 9.78
CA LEU A 92 -13.93 28.12 9.07
C LEU A 92 -14.71 27.44 7.94
N VAL A 93 -14.24 27.57 6.71
CA VAL A 93 -14.78 26.91 5.52
C VAL A 93 -13.76 25.86 5.07
N THR A 94 -14.06 24.58 5.23
CA THR A 94 -13.11 23.51 4.83
C THR A 94 -13.50 22.89 3.50
N SER A 95 -12.50 22.70 2.64
CA SER A 95 -12.62 21.96 1.37
C SER A 95 -12.05 20.53 1.43
N VAL A 96 -11.66 20.06 2.62
CA VAL A 96 -11.03 18.76 2.81
C VAL A 96 -12.09 17.66 2.87
N ALA A 97 -12.32 17.00 1.73
CA ALA A 97 -13.43 16.07 1.55
C ALA A 97 -13.38 14.83 2.45
N SER A 98 -12.19 14.37 2.86
CA SER A 98 -11.99 13.14 3.63
C SER A 98 -12.20 13.28 5.13
N ILE A 99 -12.46 14.49 5.65
CA ILE A 99 -12.50 14.76 7.08
C ILE A 99 -13.90 15.22 7.49
N GLU A 100 -14.53 14.45 8.39
CA GLU A 100 -15.86 14.72 8.93
C GLU A 100 -15.88 15.92 9.89
N ARG A 101 -17.06 16.54 10.08
CA ARG A 101 -17.21 17.68 11.00
C ARG A 101 -16.76 17.36 12.44
N ASN A 102 -17.03 16.15 12.92
CA ASN A 102 -16.68 15.75 14.29
C ASN A 102 -15.18 15.83 14.55
N TYR A 103 -14.35 15.46 13.56
CA TYR A 103 -12.89 15.54 13.68
C TYR A 103 -12.42 16.99 13.89
N TYR A 104 -13.04 17.97 13.21
CA TYR A 104 -12.75 19.38 13.44
C TYR A 104 -13.17 19.84 14.83
N TYR A 105 -14.33 19.39 15.33
CA TYR A 105 -14.79 19.74 16.66
C TYR A 105 -13.94 19.14 17.78
N GLU A 106 -13.42 17.92 17.59
CA GLU A 106 -12.49 17.26 18.53
C GLU A 106 -11.16 18.02 18.63
N ASN A 107 -10.64 18.52 17.50
CA ASN A 107 -9.31 19.15 17.46
C ASN A 107 -9.33 20.66 17.72
N LEU A 108 -10.38 21.38 17.32
CA LEU A 108 -10.47 22.84 17.40
C LEU A 108 -11.55 23.33 18.38
N GLY A 109 -12.30 22.41 19.01
CA GLY A 109 -13.45 22.74 19.83
C GLY A 109 -14.66 23.19 19.01
N LYS A 110 -15.66 23.77 19.69
CA LYS A 110 -16.89 24.23 19.05
C LYS A 110 -16.63 25.51 18.24
N ILE A 111 -16.49 25.36 16.93
CA ILE A 111 -16.25 26.44 15.96
C ILE A 111 -17.42 26.61 14.99
N LYS A 112 -17.49 27.78 14.32
CA LYS A 112 -18.39 28.00 13.17
C LYS A 112 -17.79 27.31 11.95
N LEU A 113 -18.34 26.16 11.56
CA LEU A 113 -17.79 25.30 10.52
C LEU A 113 -18.75 25.16 9.33
N VAL A 114 -18.23 25.41 8.14
CA VAL A 114 -18.87 25.11 6.86
C VAL A 114 -17.98 24.12 6.12
N ARG A 115 -18.54 23.02 5.64
CA ARG A 115 -17.85 22.11 4.72
C ARG A 115 -18.30 22.38 3.30
N ILE A 116 -17.35 22.41 2.39
CA ILE A 116 -17.59 22.50 0.96
C ILE A 116 -16.83 21.40 0.23
N ILE A 117 -17.38 20.92 -0.88
CA ILE A 117 -16.69 19.98 -1.76
C ILE A 117 -16.63 20.61 -3.15
N PRO A 118 -15.56 21.38 -3.44
CA PRO A 118 -15.33 21.94 -4.75
C PRO A 118 -14.80 20.86 -5.70
N SER A 119 -15.16 20.99 -6.97
CA SER A 119 -14.74 20.16 -8.09
C SER A 119 -13.84 20.97 -9.03
N ILE A 120 -12.97 20.30 -9.79
CA ILE A 120 -12.15 20.97 -10.81
C ILE A 120 -13.00 21.73 -11.85
N THR A 121 -14.26 21.30 -12.02
CA THR A 121 -15.26 21.96 -12.87
C THR A 121 -15.62 23.38 -12.40
N ASN A 122 -15.32 23.76 -11.15
CA ASN A 122 -15.51 25.13 -10.66
C ASN A 122 -14.48 26.14 -11.20
N LYS A 123 -13.52 25.72 -12.05
CA LYS A 123 -12.84 26.64 -12.99
C LYS A 123 -13.81 27.29 -13.98
N ARG A 124 -15.02 26.73 -14.09
CA ARG A 124 -16.23 27.27 -14.72
C ARG A 124 -17.34 27.29 -13.66
N LYS A 125 -18.61 27.25 -14.04
CA LYS A 125 -19.75 27.25 -13.10
C LYS A 125 -20.20 25.84 -12.71
N GLY A 126 -19.25 24.98 -12.33
CA GLY A 126 -19.52 23.62 -11.85
C GLY A 126 -20.28 23.61 -10.51
N THR A 127 -20.53 22.40 -9.98
CA THR A 127 -21.22 22.22 -8.69
C THR A 127 -20.26 22.31 -7.51
N ILE A 128 -20.68 22.95 -6.41
CA ILE A 128 -20.03 22.84 -5.09
C ILE A 128 -21.04 22.21 -4.14
N LEU A 129 -20.67 21.10 -3.48
CA LEU A 129 -21.50 20.55 -2.41
C LEU A 129 -21.26 21.37 -1.14
N PHE A 130 -22.32 21.57 -0.37
CA PHE A 130 -22.31 22.45 0.79
C PHE A 130 -22.97 21.76 1.98
N VAL A 131 -22.25 21.74 3.11
CA VAL A 131 -22.78 21.23 4.39
C VAL A 131 -22.46 22.22 5.50
N ALA A 132 -23.50 22.71 6.15
CA ALA A 132 -23.37 23.58 7.32
C ALA A 132 -24.65 23.54 8.15
N ASP A 133 -24.51 23.87 9.44
CA ASP A 133 -25.67 24.20 10.26
C ASP A 133 -26.23 25.56 9.82
N LYS A 134 -27.54 25.76 9.93
CA LYS A 134 -28.18 27.04 9.56
C LYS A 134 -27.72 28.15 10.51
N SER A 135 -26.96 29.12 9.99
CA SER A 135 -26.55 30.33 10.69
C SER A 135 -26.42 31.49 9.69
N GLN A 136 -26.31 32.72 10.21
CA GLN A 136 -26.10 33.91 9.37
C GLN A 136 -24.76 33.82 8.60
N GLU A 137 -23.74 33.22 9.21
CA GLU A 137 -22.43 33.02 8.58
C GLU A 137 -22.44 31.95 7.49
N SER A 138 -23.15 30.84 7.70
CA SER A 138 -23.27 29.80 6.67
C SER A 138 -24.10 30.28 5.48
N GLU A 139 -25.15 31.06 5.72
CA GLU A 139 -25.92 31.73 4.65
C GLU A 139 -25.05 32.68 3.84
N ARG A 140 -24.16 33.43 4.50
CA ARG A 140 -23.20 34.29 3.79
C ARG A 140 -22.27 33.50 2.88
N VAL A 141 -21.64 32.43 3.40
CA VAL A 141 -20.76 31.57 2.59
C VAL A 141 -21.52 30.97 1.40
N TYR A 142 -22.77 30.55 1.61
CA TYR A 142 -23.63 30.05 0.53
C TYR A 142 -23.85 31.09 -0.57
N LEU A 143 -24.15 32.35 -0.20
CA LEU A 143 -24.36 33.45 -1.16
C LEU A 143 -23.08 33.78 -1.94
N ASP A 144 -21.93 33.83 -1.26
CA ASP A 144 -20.63 34.08 -1.88
C ASP A 144 -20.29 32.98 -2.90
N LEU A 145 -20.48 31.70 -2.52
CA LEU A 145 -20.23 30.56 -3.41
C LEU A 145 -21.22 30.45 -4.57
N SER A 146 -22.46 30.87 -4.39
CA SER A 146 -23.51 30.84 -5.43
C SER A 146 -23.22 31.78 -6.60
N GLN A 147 -22.36 32.78 -6.40
CA GLN A 147 -21.89 33.66 -7.47
C GLN A 147 -20.86 32.96 -8.38
N ILE A 148 -20.11 32.00 -7.85
CA ILE A 148 -19.03 31.33 -8.59
C ILE A 148 -19.38 29.92 -9.08
N ALA A 149 -20.37 29.27 -8.47
CA ALA A 149 -20.74 27.87 -8.70
C ALA A 149 -22.24 27.62 -8.50
N ASN A 150 -22.70 26.44 -8.93
CA ASN A 150 -24.02 25.92 -8.51
C ASN A 150 -23.84 25.26 -7.13
N VAL A 151 -24.38 25.87 -6.08
CA VAL A 151 -24.21 25.37 -4.72
C VAL A 151 -25.36 24.41 -4.39
N TYR A 152 -25.02 23.20 -3.94
CA TYR A 152 -26.00 22.18 -3.60
C TYR A 152 -25.84 21.75 -2.14
N CYS A 153 -26.85 22.04 -1.33
CA CYS A 153 -26.86 21.66 0.08
C CYS A 153 -27.17 20.17 0.23
N VAL A 154 -26.32 19.44 0.94
CA VAL A 154 -26.48 17.99 1.14
C VAL A 154 -26.40 17.63 2.63
N PRO A 155 -27.10 16.58 3.08
CA PRO A 155 -26.89 16.01 4.42
C PRO A 155 -25.46 15.50 4.57
N GLU A 156 -24.86 15.67 5.75
CA GLU A 156 -23.50 15.17 6.05
C GLU A 156 -23.38 13.66 5.79
N GLU A 157 -24.41 12.88 6.15
CA GLU A 157 -24.47 11.43 5.99
C GLU A 157 -24.50 10.95 4.53
N HIS A 158 -24.78 11.84 3.59
CA HIS A 158 -24.80 11.56 2.15
C HIS A 158 -23.70 12.29 1.37
N LEU A 159 -22.83 13.02 2.07
CA LEU A 159 -21.82 13.86 1.42
C LEU A 159 -20.89 13.05 0.52
N ASP A 160 -20.63 11.79 0.88
CA ASP A 160 -19.75 10.88 0.16
C ASP A 160 -20.35 10.50 -1.20
N GLU A 161 -21.59 10.04 -1.20
CA GLU A 161 -22.38 9.70 -2.38
C GLU A 161 -22.47 10.89 -3.34
N TYR A 162 -22.77 12.09 -2.82
CA TYR A 162 -22.81 13.29 -3.65
C TYR A 162 -21.43 13.71 -4.16
N THR A 163 -20.36 13.47 -3.39
CA THR A 163 -18.97 13.75 -3.81
C THR A 163 -18.61 12.95 -5.05
N HIS A 164 -19.10 11.71 -5.17
CA HIS A 164 -18.92 10.91 -6.39
C HIS A 164 -19.49 11.62 -7.62
N LEU A 165 -20.72 12.13 -7.51
CA LEU A 165 -21.45 12.78 -8.61
C LEU A 165 -20.84 14.14 -9.01
N ALA A 166 -20.36 14.92 -8.04
CA ALA A 166 -19.90 16.29 -8.31
C ALA A 166 -18.38 16.39 -8.53
N SER A 167 -17.59 15.71 -7.70
CA SER A 167 -16.14 15.90 -7.64
C SER A 167 -15.35 14.78 -8.30
N CYS A 168 -15.80 13.52 -8.21
CA CYS A 168 -15.09 12.38 -8.81
C CYS A 168 -15.43 12.19 -10.29
N SER A 169 -16.69 12.49 -10.69
CA SER A 169 -17.16 12.29 -12.07
C SER A 169 -16.26 12.86 -13.16
N PRO A 170 -15.67 14.07 -13.04
CA PRO A 170 -14.76 14.58 -14.08
C PRO A 170 -13.59 13.65 -14.37
N ALA A 171 -12.98 13.04 -13.34
CA ALA A 171 -11.87 12.10 -13.51
C ALA A 171 -12.35 10.76 -14.08
N ILE A 172 -13.45 10.22 -13.56
CA ILE A 172 -14.03 8.94 -14.03
C ILE A 172 -14.43 9.02 -15.50
N ILE A 173 -15.14 10.09 -15.89
CA ILE A 173 -15.55 10.33 -17.27
C ILE A 173 -14.31 10.49 -18.17
N SER A 174 -13.30 11.24 -17.72
CA SER A 174 -12.06 11.43 -18.49
C SER A 174 -11.31 10.11 -18.70
N GLU A 175 -11.24 9.26 -17.67
CA GLU A 175 -10.58 7.96 -17.73
C GLU A 175 -11.30 7.00 -18.67
N PHE A 176 -12.64 6.96 -18.60
CA PHE A 176 -13.45 6.17 -19.52
C PHE A 176 -13.21 6.61 -20.98
N ILE A 177 -13.22 7.92 -21.25
CA ILE A 177 -12.96 8.47 -22.59
C ILE A 177 -11.54 8.13 -23.06
N ARG A 178 -10.55 8.25 -22.18
CA ARG A 178 -9.14 7.92 -22.47
C ARG A 178 -8.98 6.45 -22.85
N GLY A 179 -9.56 5.54 -22.06
CA GLY A 179 -9.54 4.11 -22.34
C GLY A 179 -10.25 3.75 -23.64
N TYR A 180 -11.45 4.32 -23.86
CA TYR A 180 -12.22 4.11 -25.08
C TYR A 180 -11.47 4.61 -26.32
N LEU A 181 -10.92 5.83 -26.28
CA LEU A 181 -10.11 6.38 -27.37
C LEU A 181 -8.88 5.49 -27.64
N THR A 182 -8.16 5.06 -26.61
CA THR A 182 -7.00 4.18 -26.73
C THR A 182 -7.35 2.84 -27.40
N SER A 183 -8.54 2.29 -27.09
CA SER A 183 -9.02 1.04 -27.71
C SER A 183 -9.30 1.19 -29.21
N ILE A 184 -9.71 2.39 -29.64
CA ILE A 184 -10.07 2.71 -31.03
C ILE A 184 -8.83 3.10 -31.84
N THR A 185 -7.91 3.89 -31.27
CA THR A 185 -6.69 4.35 -31.96
C THR A 185 -5.73 3.20 -32.25
N LYS A 186 -5.73 2.14 -31.43
CA LYS A 186 -5.05 0.85 -31.73
C LYS A 186 -5.45 0.24 -33.08
N LYS A 187 -6.54 0.69 -33.70
CA LYS A 187 -7.01 0.26 -35.03
C LYS A 187 -6.53 1.18 -36.18
N GLY A 188 -5.52 2.03 -35.94
CA GLY A 188 -4.92 2.88 -36.97
C GLY A 188 -5.62 4.25 -37.17
N ILE A 189 -6.48 4.64 -36.24
CA ILE A 189 -7.20 5.94 -36.28
C ILE A 189 -6.30 7.03 -35.69
N ASN A 190 -6.30 8.21 -36.33
CA ASN A 190 -5.57 9.37 -35.85
C ASN A 190 -6.14 9.83 -34.49
N GLU A 191 -5.29 9.83 -33.47
CA GLU A 191 -5.69 10.11 -32.09
C GLU A 191 -6.18 11.54 -31.89
N GLU A 192 -5.56 12.52 -32.54
CA GLU A 192 -5.94 13.94 -32.44
C GLU A 192 -7.35 14.17 -32.97
N LYS A 193 -7.66 13.66 -34.16
CA LYS A 193 -9.02 13.70 -34.73
C LYS A 193 -10.02 12.93 -33.87
N GLY A 194 -9.62 11.80 -33.30
CA GLY A 194 -10.45 11.03 -32.38
C GLY A 194 -10.82 11.83 -31.13
N ARG A 195 -9.87 12.59 -30.57
CA ARG A 195 -10.10 13.49 -29.42
C ARG A 195 -11.08 14.61 -29.76
N GLU A 196 -10.93 15.26 -30.90
CA GLU A 196 -11.84 16.32 -31.33
C GLU A 196 -13.28 15.83 -31.42
N ILE A 197 -13.50 14.69 -32.11
CA ILE A 197 -14.83 14.12 -32.32
C ILE A 197 -15.47 13.70 -30.99
N ILE A 198 -14.73 13.02 -30.12
CA ILE A 198 -15.32 12.51 -28.87
C ILE A 198 -15.59 13.63 -27.86
N PHE A 199 -14.78 14.68 -27.84
CA PHE A 199 -15.03 15.82 -26.96
C PHE A 199 -16.24 16.65 -27.40
N ASP A 200 -16.43 16.86 -28.71
CA ASP A 200 -17.65 17.48 -29.23
C ASP A 200 -18.87 16.61 -28.90
N ALA A 201 -18.81 15.30 -29.19
CA ALA A 201 -19.90 14.39 -28.87
C ALA A 201 -20.26 14.40 -27.37
N LEU A 202 -19.27 14.43 -26.47
CA LEU A 202 -19.51 14.52 -25.03
C LEU A 202 -20.22 15.82 -24.65
N TYR A 203 -19.76 16.95 -25.20
CA TYR A 203 -20.33 18.26 -24.93
C TYR A 203 -21.79 18.35 -25.40
N GLN A 204 -22.07 17.95 -26.65
CA GLN A 204 -23.42 17.96 -27.21
C GLN A 204 -24.35 16.98 -26.48
N THR A 205 -23.84 15.80 -26.10
CA THR A 205 -24.62 14.82 -25.33
C THR A 205 -25.00 15.37 -23.96
N ALA A 206 -24.11 16.11 -23.29
CA ALA A 206 -24.42 16.74 -22.01
C ALA A 206 -25.57 17.75 -22.12
N ASP A 207 -25.67 18.49 -23.22
CA ASP A 207 -26.78 19.42 -23.45
C ASP A 207 -28.08 18.70 -23.82
N LEU A 208 -28.02 17.67 -24.68
CA LEU A 208 -29.19 16.82 -24.96
C LEU A 208 -29.74 16.14 -23.71
N LEU A 209 -28.87 15.68 -22.80
CA LEU A 209 -29.30 15.07 -21.54
C LEU A 209 -30.02 16.07 -20.64
N LYS A 210 -29.66 17.36 -20.66
CA LYS A 210 -30.38 18.40 -19.90
C LYS A 210 -31.79 18.64 -20.45
N GLU A 211 -31.96 18.59 -21.76
CA GLU A 211 -33.25 18.86 -22.43
C GLU A 211 -34.17 17.64 -22.41
N PHE A 212 -33.65 16.46 -22.73
CA PHE A 212 -34.45 15.26 -22.99
C PHE A 212 -34.32 14.18 -21.91
N GLY A 213 -33.37 14.31 -20.98
CA GLY A 213 -33.03 13.27 -20.00
C GLY A 213 -32.46 12.02 -20.68
N PHE A 214 -32.62 10.86 -20.04
CA PHE A 214 -32.10 9.60 -20.60
C PHE A 214 -32.83 9.09 -21.85
N ARG A 215 -33.88 9.78 -22.33
CA ARG A 215 -34.55 9.46 -23.60
C ARG A 215 -33.62 9.54 -24.81
N VAL A 216 -32.53 10.31 -24.70
CA VAL A 216 -31.47 10.38 -25.71
C VAL A 216 -30.96 8.98 -26.09
N ILE A 217 -30.95 8.02 -25.15
CA ILE A 217 -30.55 6.63 -25.43
C ILE A 217 -31.49 6.00 -26.45
N ASP A 218 -32.80 6.17 -26.28
CA ASP A 218 -33.81 5.60 -27.18
C ASP A 218 -33.89 6.35 -28.50
N ASP A 219 -33.64 7.66 -28.49
CA ASP A 219 -33.59 8.49 -29.70
C ASP A 219 -32.40 8.12 -30.61
N VAL A 220 -31.29 7.67 -30.03
CA VAL A 220 -30.10 7.19 -30.78
C VAL A 220 -30.17 5.69 -31.11
N CYS A 221 -30.86 4.90 -30.29
CA CYS A 221 -30.86 3.44 -30.42
C CYS A 221 -32.14 2.90 -31.05
N THR A 222 -32.11 2.67 -32.36
CA THR A 222 -33.17 1.94 -33.07
C THR A 222 -33.18 0.45 -32.71
N LYS A 223 -34.34 -0.22 -32.87
CA LYS A 223 -34.46 -1.67 -32.68
C LYS A 223 -33.54 -2.41 -33.67
N GLY A 224 -32.54 -3.13 -33.15
CA GLY A 224 -31.53 -3.85 -33.95
C GLY A 224 -30.37 -2.98 -34.49
N GLY A 225 -30.29 -1.69 -34.10
CA GLY A 225 -29.21 -0.80 -34.53
C GLY A 225 -27.88 -1.04 -33.78
N ILE A 226 -26.76 -0.67 -34.41
CA ILE A 226 -25.41 -0.84 -33.84
C ILE A 226 -25.24 -0.09 -32.50
N SER A 227 -25.88 1.07 -32.35
CA SER A 227 -25.87 1.82 -31.08
C SER A 227 -26.47 1.01 -29.93
N ARG A 228 -27.52 0.22 -30.18
CA ARG A 228 -28.16 -0.63 -29.16
C ARG A 228 -27.23 -1.77 -28.72
N VAL A 229 -26.42 -2.31 -29.63
CA VAL A 229 -25.40 -3.32 -29.30
C VAL A 229 -24.37 -2.72 -28.33
N GLY A 230 -23.92 -1.50 -28.59
CA GLY A 230 -22.99 -0.79 -27.69
C GLY A 230 -23.57 -0.55 -26.30
N VAL A 231 -24.82 -0.07 -26.21
CA VAL A 231 -25.51 0.15 -24.93
C VAL A 231 -25.66 -1.16 -24.15
N ASN A 232 -26.13 -2.22 -24.81
CA ASN A 232 -26.31 -3.53 -24.16
C ASN A 232 -24.98 -4.11 -23.68
N PHE A 233 -23.92 -4.02 -24.49
CA PHE A 233 -22.59 -4.46 -24.09
C PHE A 233 -22.12 -3.76 -22.83
N VAL A 234 -22.32 -2.43 -22.76
CA VAL A 234 -21.96 -1.65 -21.57
C VAL A 234 -22.78 -2.08 -20.35
N SER A 235 -24.10 -2.23 -20.48
CA SER A 235 -24.96 -2.65 -19.36
C SER A 235 -24.73 -4.07 -18.88
N GLU A 236 -24.34 -4.99 -19.77
CA GLU A 236 -24.16 -6.41 -19.45
C GLU A 236 -22.76 -6.74 -18.93
N ASN A 237 -21.73 -6.03 -19.39
CA ASN A 237 -20.33 -6.39 -19.13
C ASN A 237 -19.62 -5.44 -18.15
N PHE A 238 -20.19 -4.27 -17.88
CA PHE A 238 -19.64 -3.36 -16.87
C PHE A 238 -20.60 -3.33 -15.68
N PRO A 239 -20.14 -3.60 -14.45
CA PRO A 239 -20.96 -3.58 -13.25
C PRO A 239 -21.26 -2.13 -12.80
N ILE A 240 -21.77 -1.30 -13.72
CA ILE A 240 -22.00 0.14 -13.50
C ILE A 240 -22.96 0.38 -12.33
N GLU A 241 -23.95 -0.51 -12.14
CA GLU A 241 -24.89 -0.46 -11.02
C GLU A 241 -24.22 -0.66 -9.65
N ARG A 242 -23.07 -1.36 -9.61
CA ARG A 242 -22.28 -1.60 -8.39
C ARG A 242 -21.07 -0.68 -8.27
N LEU A 243 -20.80 0.14 -9.30
CA LEU A 243 -19.65 1.03 -9.35
C LEU A 243 -19.60 1.97 -8.14
N SER A 244 -20.76 2.51 -7.74
CA SER A 244 -20.85 3.38 -6.57
C SER A 244 -20.46 2.63 -5.28
N ASP A 245 -21.00 1.44 -5.08
CA ASP A 245 -20.74 0.63 -3.87
C ASP A 245 -19.28 0.19 -3.78
N GLU A 246 -18.69 -0.22 -4.91
CA GLU A 246 -17.28 -0.62 -4.99
C GLU A 246 -16.33 0.57 -4.77
N LEU A 247 -16.64 1.73 -5.37
CA LEU A 247 -15.86 2.95 -5.15
C LEU A 247 -16.01 3.47 -3.73
N LEU A 248 -17.21 3.45 -3.15
CA LEU A 248 -17.46 3.83 -1.76
C LEU A 248 -16.71 2.90 -0.80
N GLY A 249 -16.67 1.59 -1.08
CA GLY A 249 -15.88 0.63 -0.30
C GLY A 249 -14.39 0.96 -0.31
N ARG A 250 -13.80 1.20 -1.49
CA ARG A 250 -12.39 1.57 -1.65
C ARG A 250 -12.07 2.97 -1.14
N MET A 251 -13.01 3.90 -1.19
CA MET A 251 -12.82 5.25 -0.68
C MET A 251 -12.99 5.33 0.83
N LYS A 252 -13.87 4.52 1.43
CA LYS A 252 -13.90 4.34 2.89
C LYS A 252 -12.53 3.89 3.35
N SER A 253 -11.91 2.88 2.74
CA SER A 253 -10.55 2.47 3.15
C SER A 253 -9.51 3.60 3.05
N VAL A 254 -9.58 4.46 2.02
CA VAL A 254 -8.70 5.65 1.89
C VAL A 254 -9.04 6.76 2.90
N LYS A 255 -10.33 7.04 3.16
CA LYS A 255 -10.75 8.04 4.16
C LYS A 255 -10.41 7.60 5.57
N LEU A 256 -10.48 6.31 5.84
CA LEU A 256 -10.11 5.71 7.11
C LEU A 256 -8.59 5.79 7.34
N GLU A 257 -7.79 5.64 6.28
CA GLU A 257 -6.34 5.93 6.27
C GLU A 257 -6.05 7.42 6.52
N TRP A 258 -6.88 8.34 6.01
CA TRP A 258 -6.63 9.80 6.08
C TRP A 258 -7.23 10.51 7.31
N SER A 259 -8.29 9.96 7.90
CA SER A 259 -8.93 10.48 9.12
C SER A 259 -8.21 10.04 10.39
N GLY A 260 -7.14 9.24 10.26
CA GLY A 260 -6.53 8.57 11.40
C GLY A 260 -7.47 7.61 12.13
N LYS A 261 -8.65 7.30 11.57
CA LYS A 261 -9.63 6.38 12.19
C LYS A 261 -9.28 4.90 11.99
N TYR A 262 -8.40 4.57 11.04
CA TYR A 262 -7.85 3.22 10.86
C TYR A 262 -6.33 3.15 10.97
N GLU A 263 -5.69 4.18 11.54
CA GLU A 263 -4.63 3.83 12.46
C GLU A 263 -5.36 3.34 13.71
N LEU A 264 -5.01 2.17 14.22
CA LEU A 264 -5.36 1.84 15.61
C LEU A 264 -5.00 3.07 16.45
N ASN A 265 -5.99 3.82 16.91
CA ASN A 265 -5.70 4.99 17.71
C ASN A 265 -4.97 4.51 18.97
N ASN A 266 -4.18 5.39 19.60
CA ASN A 266 -3.37 4.97 20.75
C ASN A 266 -4.22 4.29 21.84
N GLN A 267 -5.49 4.66 22.00
CA GLN A 267 -6.38 4.04 22.97
C GLN A 267 -6.70 2.58 22.61
N ASN A 268 -7.09 2.29 21.37
CA ASN A 268 -7.35 0.93 20.89
C ASN A 268 -6.10 0.04 21.01
N ILE A 269 -4.92 0.58 20.71
CA ILE A 269 -3.64 -0.14 20.89
C ILE A 269 -3.40 -0.45 22.36
N LEU A 270 -3.60 0.53 23.25
CA LEU A 270 -3.40 0.34 24.67
C LEU A 270 -4.39 -0.68 25.25
N ASP A 271 -5.63 -0.72 24.76
CA ASP A 271 -6.62 -1.72 25.17
C ASP A 271 -6.20 -3.13 24.74
N ILE A 272 -5.76 -3.31 23.49
CA ILE A 272 -5.18 -4.57 23.00
C ILE A 272 -3.98 -5.00 23.85
N ILE A 273 -3.09 -4.06 24.18
CA ILE A 273 -1.91 -4.32 25.02
C ILE A 273 -2.30 -4.66 26.46
N ASN A 274 -3.31 -4.00 27.02
CA ASN A 274 -3.78 -4.28 28.37
C ASN A 274 -4.34 -5.70 28.49
N GLU A 275 -5.02 -6.18 27.45
CA GLU A 275 -5.57 -7.55 27.42
C GLU A 275 -4.51 -8.63 27.13
N ASN A 276 -3.51 -8.34 26.29
CA ASN A 276 -2.57 -9.36 25.79
C ASN A 276 -1.15 -9.27 26.38
N GLY A 277 -0.83 -8.17 27.08
CA GLY A 277 0.51 -7.89 27.59
C GLY A 277 1.51 -7.47 26.52
N THR A 278 2.77 -7.29 26.93
CA THR A 278 3.92 -7.11 26.02
C THR A 278 5.06 -8.04 26.45
N PRO A 279 5.97 -8.44 25.54
CA PRO A 279 6.07 -8.09 24.12
C PRO A 279 4.94 -8.69 23.26
N LEU A 280 4.41 -7.90 22.32
CA LEU A 280 3.23 -8.25 21.52
C LEU A 280 3.42 -7.85 20.06
N TYR A 281 3.28 -8.80 19.14
CA TYR A 281 3.12 -8.52 17.72
C TYR A 281 1.64 -8.26 17.42
N VAL A 282 1.36 -7.14 16.77
CA VAL A 282 0.03 -6.80 16.25
C VAL A 282 0.13 -6.71 14.74
N TYR A 283 -0.76 -7.41 14.06
CA TYR A 283 -0.89 -7.46 12.60
C TYR A 283 -2.20 -6.80 12.17
N GLU A 284 -2.16 -6.00 11.13
CA GLU A 284 -3.34 -5.31 10.59
C GLU A 284 -3.81 -5.98 9.28
N GLU A 285 -5.01 -6.57 9.28
CA GLU A 285 -5.57 -7.30 8.12
C GLU A 285 -5.64 -6.41 6.87
N ASN A 286 -6.05 -5.16 7.05
CA ASN A 286 -6.19 -4.20 5.95
C ASN A 286 -4.84 -3.88 5.28
N GLU A 287 -3.77 -3.81 6.05
CA GLU A 287 -2.42 -3.58 5.52
C GLU A 287 -1.96 -4.78 4.67
N ILE A 288 -2.16 -6.00 5.16
CA ILE A 288 -1.84 -7.24 4.41
C ILE A 288 -2.62 -7.25 3.09
N LYS A 289 -3.93 -7.00 3.16
CA LYS A 289 -4.81 -6.95 1.98
C LYS A 289 -4.34 -5.90 0.98
N ARG A 290 -4.12 -4.67 1.41
CA ARG A 290 -3.71 -3.56 0.53
C ARG A 290 -2.36 -3.85 -0.14
N ASN A 291 -1.39 -4.36 0.61
CA ASN A 291 -0.09 -4.69 0.07
C ASN A 291 -0.18 -5.81 -0.98
N PHE A 292 -0.97 -6.85 -0.70
CA PHE A 292 -1.18 -7.95 -1.64
C PHE A 292 -1.91 -7.48 -2.92
N GLU A 293 -2.99 -6.71 -2.77
CA GLU A 293 -3.76 -6.14 -3.88
C GLU A 293 -2.91 -5.20 -4.74
N LEU A 294 -2.07 -4.35 -4.11
CA LEU A 294 -1.13 -3.49 -4.83
C LEU A 294 -0.20 -4.30 -5.73
N ILE A 295 0.34 -5.41 -5.23
CA ILE A 295 1.29 -6.24 -5.97
C ILE A 295 0.59 -6.93 -7.15
N ILE A 296 -0.55 -7.58 -6.91
CA ILE A 296 -1.26 -8.32 -7.97
C ILE A 296 -1.80 -7.38 -9.04
N ASP A 297 -2.33 -6.21 -8.66
CA ASP A 297 -2.89 -5.22 -9.60
C ASP A 297 -1.78 -4.53 -10.43
N SER A 298 -0.54 -4.49 -9.93
CA SER A 298 0.59 -3.88 -10.63
C SER A 298 1.17 -4.75 -11.75
N ILE A 299 0.71 -5.99 -11.93
CA ILE A 299 1.22 -6.92 -12.94
C ILE A 299 0.19 -7.07 -14.07
N PRO A 300 0.35 -6.35 -15.20
CA PRO A 300 -0.58 -6.41 -16.33
C PRO A 300 -0.35 -7.65 -17.22
N TYR A 301 -0.33 -8.83 -16.61
CA TYR A 301 -0.30 -10.12 -17.29
C TYR A 301 -1.49 -10.97 -16.84
N GLU A 302 -2.19 -11.59 -17.80
CA GLU A 302 -3.43 -12.34 -17.52
C GLU A 302 -3.13 -13.57 -16.66
N ASN A 303 -2.14 -14.38 -17.07
CA ASN A 303 -1.78 -15.65 -16.45
C ASN A 303 -0.66 -15.47 -15.41
N LYS A 304 -0.88 -14.59 -14.44
CA LYS A 304 0.03 -14.31 -13.33
C LYS A 304 -0.35 -15.07 -12.05
N GLN A 305 0.64 -15.38 -11.23
CA GLN A 305 0.48 -16.00 -9.92
C GLN A 305 1.40 -15.31 -8.91
N VAL A 306 0.82 -14.91 -7.77
CA VAL A 306 1.56 -14.31 -6.66
C VAL A 306 1.69 -15.35 -5.56
N HIS A 307 2.88 -15.91 -5.39
CA HIS A 307 3.20 -16.90 -4.37
C HIS A 307 3.72 -16.21 -3.11
N TYR A 308 2.92 -16.13 -2.05
CA TYR A 308 3.39 -15.56 -0.80
C TYR A 308 4.51 -16.42 -0.19
N ALA A 309 5.68 -15.81 0.08
CA ALA A 309 6.81 -16.51 0.69
C ALA A 309 6.56 -16.72 2.20
N VAL A 310 6.16 -17.94 2.56
CA VAL A 310 5.65 -18.31 3.90
C VAL A 310 6.69 -18.09 5.00
N MET A 311 7.97 -18.24 4.68
CA MET A 311 9.10 -17.98 5.59
C MET A 311 9.12 -16.56 6.18
N CYS A 312 8.40 -15.60 5.57
CA CYS A 312 8.28 -14.24 6.09
C CYS A 312 7.36 -14.15 7.31
N ASN A 313 6.23 -14.86 7.27
CA ASN A 313 5.28 -14.99 8.35
C ASN A 313 4.37 -16.20 8.07
N SER A 314 4.56 -17.27 8.84
CA SER A 314 3.86 -18.53 8.65
C SER A 314 2.53 -18.61 9.42
N ASN A 315 2.09 -17.54 10.08
CA ASN A 315 0.89 -17.56 10.90
C ASN A 315 -0.36 -17.97 10.07
N SER A 316 -1.12 -18.93 10.57
CA SER A 316 -2.26 -19.56 9.91
C SER A 316 -3.37 -18.57 9.56
N GLU A 317 -3.55 -17.51 10.36
CA GLU A 317 -4.50 -16.44 10.06
C GLU A 317 -4.00 -15.58 8.90
N VAL A 318 -2.71 -15.23 8.86
CA VAL A 318 -2.09 -14.53 7.72
C VAL A 318 -2.22 -15.37 6.45
N LEU A 319 -1.87 -16.65 6.50
CA LEU A 319 -2.00 -17.58 5.38
C LEU A 319 -3.45 -17.70 4.88
N ARG A 320 -4.43 -17.71 5.81
CA ARG A 320 -5.86 -17.72 5.45
C ARG A 320 -6.27 -16.44 4.71
N LYS A 321 -5.74 -15.28 5.10
CA LYS A 321 -5.97 -14.03 4.36
C LYS A 321 -5.40 -14.09 2.96
N ILE A 322 -4.15 -14.52 2.80
CA ILE A 322 -3.52 -14.68 1.49
C ILE A 322 -4.36 -15.59 0.59
N ARG A 323 -4.82 -16.74 1.11
CA ARG A 323 -5.69 -17.66 0.38
C ARG A 323 -7.00 -17.01 -0.05
N GLN A 324 -7.64 -16.25 0.84
CA GLN A 324 -8.90 -15.55 0.53
C GLN A 324 -8.75 -14.46 -0.53
N LEU A 325 -7.55 -13.88 -0.65
CA LEU A 325 -7.20 -12.90 -1.69
C LEU A 325 -6.82 -13.56 -3.02
N GLY A 326 -6.92 -14.90 -3.13
CA GLY A 326 -6.55 -15.65 -4.33
C GLY A 326 -5.05 -15.84 -4.50
N GLY A 327 -4.27 -15.67 -3.43
CA GLY A 327 -2.83 -15.90 -3.46
C GLY A 327 -2.44 -17.37 -3.46
N PHE A 328 -1.25 -17.62 -3.98
CA PHE A 328 -0.54 -18.88 -3.93
C PHE A 328 0.48 -18.83 -2.78
N VAL A 329 1.19 -19.93 -2.51
CA VAL A 329 2.27 -19.94 -1.51
C VAL A 329 3.56 -20.50 -2.08
N GLN A 330 4.66 -19.92 -1.60
CA GLN A 330 5.99 -20.47 -1.75
C GLN A 330 6.48 -20.92 -0.36
N ILE A 331 6.99 -22.14 -0.29
CA ILE A 331 7.46 -22.80 0.93
C ILE A 331 8.88 -23.31 0.75
N ASN A 332 9.59 -23.52 1.86
CA ASN A 332 10.96 -24.00 1.91
C ASN A 332 11.16 -25.16 2.89
N SER A 333 10.10 -25.62 3.57
CA SER A 333 10.19 -26.75 4.51
C SER A 333 8.95 -27.64 4.48
N ILE A 334 9.14 -28.89 4.92
CA ILE A 334 8.05 -29.85 5.10
C ILE A 334 7.07 -29.40 6.19
N HIS A 335 7.54 -28.69 7.21
CA HIS A 335 6.66 -28.10 8.23
C HIS A 335 5.72 -27.05 7.63
N GLU A 336 6.24 -26.18 6.75
CA GLU A 336 5.40 -25.21 6.04
C GLU A 336 4.41 -25.90 5.09
N LEU A 337 4.80 -27.01 4.44
CA LEU A 337 3.87 -27.82 3.64
C LEU A 337 2.67 -28.29 4.48
N ASP A 338 2.92 -28.85 5.66
CA ASP A 338 1.87 -29.28 6.58
C ASP A 338 0.95 -28.13 6.99
N LEU A 339 1.55 -26.98 7.29
CA LEU A 339 0.84 -25.79 7.73
C LEU A 339 -0.06 -25.21 6.64
N VAL A 340 0.45 -25.02 5.43
CA VAL A 340 -0.35 -24.46 4.33
C VAL A 340 -1.47 -25.42 3.90
N LYS A 341 -1.23 -26.73 3.93
CA LYS A 341 -2.28 -27.73 3.69
C LYS A 341 -3.37 -27.70 4.76
N LYS A 342 -3.00 -27.55 6.04
CA LYS A 342 -3.95 -27.38 7.15
C LYS A 342 -4.82 -26.11 6.98
N VAL A 343 -4.26 -25.05 6.41
CA VAL A 343 -4.99 -23.81 6.08
C VAL A 343 -5.91 -23.96 4.84
N GLY A 344 -5.71 -25.01 4.05
CA GLY A 344 -6.55 -25.38 2.92
C GLY A 344 -6.00 -25.00 1.54
N PHE A 345 -4.70 -24.73 1.42
CA PHE A 345 -4.03 -24.65 0.12
C PHE A 345 -3.96 -26.04 -0.53
N SER A 346 -4.27 -26.11 -1.82
CA SER A 346 -4.15 -27.32 -2.62
C SER A 346 -2.73 -27.47 -3.17
N ASN A 347 -2.36 -28.66 -3.65
CA ASN A 347 -1.02 -28.92 -4.16
C ASN A 347 -0.67 -28.03 -5.37
N GLY A 348 -1.67 -27.63 -6.16
CA GLY A 348 -1.50 -26.69 -7.27
C GLY A 348 -1.28 -25.23 -6.83
N ASP A 349 -1.56 -24.91 -5.56
CA ASP A 349 -1.34 -23.58 -4.99
C ASP A 349 0.07 -23.41 -4.41
N ILE A 350 0.84 -24.51 -4.30
CA ILE A 350 2.07 -24.60 -3.52
C ILE A 350 3.27 -24.76 -4.46
N SER A 351 4.29 -23.92 -4.26
CA SER A 351 5.61 -24.06 -4.88
C SER A 351 6.67 -24.25 -3.80
N PHE A 352 7.47 -25.30 -3.90
CA PHE A 352 8.57 -25.55 -2.97
C PHE A 352 9.89 -25.17 -3.63
N THR A 353 10.68 -24.29 -3.00
CA THR A 353 12.03 -23.96 -3.50
C THR A 353 13.07 -24.57 -2.57
N SER A 354 13.90 -25.47 -3.10
CA SER A 354 14.89 -26.18 -2.30
C SER A 354 16.20 -25.42 -2.16
N THR A 355 16.97 -25.82 -1.15
CA THR A 355 18.41 -25.60 -1.03
C THR A 355 18.93 -26.70 -0.12
N GLY A 356 19.54 -27.75 -0.66
CA GLY A 356 20.03 -28.89 0.11
C GLY A 356 18.93 -29.86 0.56
N LEU A 357 17.97 -30.17 -0.33
CA LEU A 357 16.84 -31.04 -0.04
C LEU A 357 17.28 -32.49 0.21
N ASP A 358 16.91 -33.03 1.37
CA ASP A 358 17.14 -34.43 1.73
C ASP A 358 16.15 -35.36 1.00
N SER A 359 16.48 -36.65 0.95
CA SER A 359 15.69 -37.64 0.21
C SER A 359 14.30 -37.88 0.79
N GLU A 360 14.14 -37.83 2.12
CA GLU A 360 12.84 -38.08 2.78
C GLU A 360 11.87 -36.94 2.49
N SER A 361 12.34 -35.70 2.62
CA SER A 361 11.60 -34.49 2.24
C SER A 361 11.22 -34.52 0.75
N LEU A 362 12.15 -34.92 -0.13
CA LEU A 362 11.89 -35.01 -1.56
C LEU A 362 10.87 -36.09 -1.92
N GLU A 363 10.98 -37.29 -1.33
CA GLU A 363 9.99 -38.36 -1.49
C GLU A 363 8.60 -37.90 -1.08
N ARG A 364 8.50 -37.18 0.05
CA ARG A 364 7.24 -36.62 0.52
C ARG A 364 6.67 -35.59 -0.48
N LEU A 365 7.48 -34.67 -0.98
CA LEU A 365 7.04 -33.67 -1.97
C LEU A 365 6.58 -34.31 -3.28
N VAL A 366 7.25 -35.37 -3.73
CA VAL A 366 6.88 -36.17 -4.92
C VAL A 366 5.55 -36.89 -4.70
N GLN A 367 5.37 -37.56 -3.56
CA GLN A 367 4.11 -38.26 -3.23
C GLN A 367 2.92 -37.30 -3.18
N GLU A 368 3.14 -36.09 -2.70
CA GLU A 368 2.14 -35.03 -2.68
C GLU A 368 1.92 -34.39 -4.06
N GLY A 369 2.86 -34.51 -4.99
CA GLY A 369 2.76 -33.89 -6.30
C GLY A 369 2.84 -32.36 -6.25
N VAL A 370 3.66 -31.83 -5.33
CA VAL A 370 3.93 -30.38 -5.22
C VAL A 370 4.98 -29.96 -6.25
N GLN A 371 4.82 -28.78 -6.85
CA GLN A 371 5.83 -28.20 -7.75
C GLN A 371 7.11 -27.91 -6.95
N VAL A 372 8.24 -28.42 -7.40
CA VAL A 372 9.56 -28.22 -6.75
C VAL A 372 10.50 -27.47 -7.69
N ASN A 373 11.21 -26.47 -7.18
CA ASN A 373 12.30 -25.76 -7.84
C ASN A 373 13.62 -26.23 -7.25
N LEU A 374 14.34 -27.07 -7.99
CA LEU A 374 15.55 -27.77 -7.55
C LEU A 374 16.81 -26.92 -7.69
N ASP A 375 17.71 -27.02 -6.73
CA ASP A 375 18.83 -26.09 -6.55
C ASP A 375 20.16 -26.59 -7.14
N SER A 376 20.30 -27.91 -7.34
CA SER A 376 21.53 -28.54 -7.78
C SER A 376 21.31 -29.69 -8.76
N VAL A 377 22.37 -30.10 -9.45
CA VAL A 377 22.34 -31.26 -10.36
C VAL A 377 22.04 -32.55 -9.58
N GLU A 378 22.56 -32.66 -8.36
CA GLU A 378 22.33 -33.79 -7.47
C GLU A 378 20.86 -33.90 -7.05
N GLU A 379 20.21 -32.78 -6.76
CA GLU A 379 18.78 -32.75 -6.46
C GLU A 379 17.95 -33.14 -7.68
N VAL A 380 18.31 -32.65 -8.88
CA VAL A 380 17.69 -33.08 -10.15
C VAL A 380 17.80 -34.60 -10.34
N GLU A 381 18.99 -35.17 -10.12
CA GLU A 381 19.21 -36.61 -10.25
C GLU A 381 18.38 -37.42 -9.25
N LYS A 382 18.32 -36.97 -7.98
CA LYS A 382 17.46 -37.60 -6.97
C LYS A 382 15.99 -37.53 -7.36
N TYR A 383 15.49 -36.37 -7.78
CA TYR A 383 14.09 -36.18 -8.18
C TYR A 383 13.74 -37.08 -9.35
N CYS A 384 14.55 -37.08 -10.41
CA CYS A 384 14.30 -37.86 -11.62
C CYS A 384 14.29 -39.38 -11.35
N LYS A 385 15.16 -39.85 -10.45
CA LYS A 385 15.16 -41.26 -10.02
C LYS A 385 13.90 -41.63 -9.24
N LEU A 386 13.42 -40.74 -8.39
CA LEU A 386 12.24 -40.96 -7.54
C LEU A 386 10.92 -40.80 -8.32
N ASN A 387 10.88 -39.89 -9.30
CA ASN A 387 9.67 -39.51 -10.02
C ASN A 387 9.88 -39.49 -11.54
N ALA A 388 10.25 -40.64 -12.11
CA ALA A 388 10.43 -40.78 -13.56
C ALA A 388 9.16 -40.35 -14.32
N GLY A 389 9.31 -39.54 -15.37
CA GLY A 389 8.19 -38.92 -16.07
C GLY A 389 7.60 -37.67 -15.41
N GLY A 390 8.12 -37.26 -14.24
CA GLY A 390 7.64 -36.11 -13.47
C GLY A 390 8.01 -34.75 -14.07
N ASN A 391 7.40 -33.68 -13.53
CA ASN A 391 7.72 -32.31 -13.89
C ASN A 391 8.35 -31.58 -12.69
N PHE A 392 9.42 -30.84 -12.93
CA PHE A 392 10.09 -30.05 -11.90
C PHE A 392 10.61 -28.74 -12.48
N GLY A 393 10.83 -27.76 -11.62
CA GLY A 393 11.54 -26.53 -11.93
C GLY A 393 13.00 -26.56 -11.49
N ILE A 394 13.78 -25.62 -12.00
CA ILE A 394 15.16 -25.41 -11.56
C ILE A 394 15.36 -23.97 -11.11
N ARG A 395 16.13 -23.80 -10.04
CA ARG A 395 16.62 -22.50 -9.59
C ARG A 395 17.92 -22.17 -10.30
N ILE A 396 18.02 -20.97 -10.84
CA ILE A 396 19.19 -20.52 -11.59
C ILE A 396 20.15 -19.76 -10.68
N LYS A 397 21.45 -20.06 -10.76
CA LYS A 397 22.48 -19.23 -10.14
C LYS A 397 22.57 -17.90 -10.88
N MET A 398 22.20 -16.81 -10.20
CA MET A 398 22.29 -15.44 -10.73
C MET A 398 23.75 -15.03 -10.94
N LYS A 399 24.01 -14.14 -11.91
CA LYS A 399 25.36 -13.65 -12.15
C LYS A 399 25.88 -12.81 -10.97
N GLU A 400 27.14 -13.01 -10.64
CA GLU A 400 27.85 -12.31 -9.56
C GLU A 400 28.19 -10.85 -9.90
N ASP A 401 28.18 -10.49 -11.18
CA ASP A 401 28.50 -9.14 -11.66
C ASP A 401 27.33 -8.15 -11.56
N ILE A 402 26.14 -8.60 -11.15
CA ILE A 402 24.99 -7.72 -10.89
C ILE A 402 25.28 -6.89 -9.64
N GLU A 403 25.52 -5.60 -9.83
CA GLU A 403 25.82 -4.68 -8.74
C GLU A 403 24.59 -4.43 -7.84
N LEU A 404 24.80 -4.59 -6.54
CA LEU A 404 23.82 -4.30 -5.50
C LEU A 404 24.39 -3.18 -4.61
N PRO A 405 23.66 -2.07 -4.38
CA PRO A 405 24.05 -1.08 -3.39
C PRO A 405 24.29 -1.65 -1.98
N GLU A 406 24.98 -0.89 -1.11
CA GLU A 406 25.21 -1.32 0.28
C GLU A 406 23.89 -1.51 1.05
N GLY A 407 23.80 -2.56 1.87
CA GLY A 407 22.67 -2.83 2.77
C GLY A 407 21.67 -3.89 2.30
N TYR A 408 21.82 -4.43 1.10
CA TYR A 408 21.10 -5.63 0.68
C TYR A 408 21.71 -6.91 1.29
N THR A 409 20.87 -7.92 1.52
CA THR A 409 21.29 -9.23 2.06
C THR A 409 21.09 -10.31 1.02
N ASN A 410 21.90 -11.38 1.07
CA ASN A 410 21.88 -12.51 0.13
C ASN A 410 22.29 -12.12 -1.30
N SER A 411 23.36 -11.33 -1.44
CA SER A 411 23.94 -11.02 -2.76
C SER A 411 24.42 -12.31 -3.45
N PRO A 412 24.32 -12.44 -4.79
CA PRO A 412 24.89 -13.57 -5.53
C PRO A 412 26.38 -13.79 -5.25
N LYS A 413 27.14 -12.74 -4.94
CA LYS A 413 28.57 -12.84 -4.57
C LYS A 413 28.82 -13.62 -3.28
N ASP A 414 27.81 -13.66 -2.40
CA ASP A 414 27.87 -14.30 -1.10
C ASP A 414 27.10 -15.64 -1.09
N SER A 415 26.67 -16.14 -2.25
CA SER A 415 25.73 -17.26 -2.38
C SER A 415 26.05 -18.21 -3.53
N ASP A 416 26.15 -19.50 -3.22
CA ASP A 416 26.31 -20.58 -4.20
C ASP A 416 25.00 -21.27 -4.57
N VAL A 417 23.88 -20.59 -4.33
CA VAL A 417 22.55 -21.15 -4.50
C VAL A 417 22.10 -21.04 -5.96
N GLY A 418 21.51 -22.13 -6.46
CA GLY A 418 21.05 -22.31 -7.84
C GLY A 418 22.05 -23.02 -8.75
N ILE A 419 21.54 -23.51 -9.87
CA ILE A 419 22.31 -24.24 -10.89
C ILE A 419 23.00 -23.24 -11.83
N PRO A 420 24.33 -23.28 -11.97
CA PRO A 420 25.04 -22.46 -12.97
C PRO A 420 24.71 -22.90 -14.40
N GLN A 421 24.73 -21.95 -15.34
CA GLN A 421 24.40 -22.19 -16.75
C GLN A 421 25.24 -23.32 -17.38
N ASP A 422 26.51 -23.47 -16.97
CA ASP A 422 27.41 -24.52 -17.47
C ASP A 422 26.88 -25.95 -17.24
N TYR A 423 26.01 -26.13 -16.24
CA TYR A 423 25.42 -27.42 -15.91
C TYR A 423 24.07 -27.68 -16.59
N PHE A 424 23.51 -26.74 -17.35
CA PHE A 424 22.19 -26.91 -17.98
C PHE A 424 22.15 -28.09 -18.95
N SER A 425 23.23 -28.35 -19.69
CA SER A 425 23.32 -29.51 -20.57
C SER A 425 23.22 -30.83 -19.80
N ARG A 426 23.85 -30.89 -18.61
CA ARG A 426 23.79 -32.07 -17.73
C ARG A 426 22.39 -32.26 -17.14
N VAL A 427 21.77 -31.18 -16.67
CA VAL A 427 20.40 -31.20 -16.16
C VAL A 427 19.40 -31.67 -17.22
N LYS A 428 19.51 -31.15 -18.45
CA LYS A 428 18.68 -31.58 -19.59
C LYS A 428 18.87 -33.05 -19.93
N GLN A 429 20.12 -33.54 -19.92
CA GLN A 429 20.43 -34.95 -20.14
C GLN A 429 19.76 -35.84 -19.07
N ILE A 430 19.90 -35.50 -17.79
CA ILE A 430 19.28 -36.27 -16.70
C ILE A 430 17.76 -36.29 -16.85
N ALA A 431 17.13 -35.13 -17.12
CA ALA A 431 15.69 -35.08 -17.33
C ALA A 431 15.26 -36.00 -18.49
N GLN A 432 15.99 -35.97 -19.61
CA GLN A 432 15.74 -36.83 -20.76
C GLN A 432 15.89 -38.33 -20.44
N ASP A 433 16.95 -38.72 -19.72
CA ASP A 433 17.25 -40.11 -19.37
C ASP A 433 16.12 -40.77 -18.55
N TYR A 434 15.42 -39.98 -17.73
CA TYR A 434 14.30 -40.42 -16.89
C TYR A 434 12.92 -39.99 -17.43
N GLY A 435 12.86 -39.40 -18.63
CA GLY A 435 11.62 -38.89 -19.23
C GLY A 435 10.94 -37.74 -18.47
N CYS A 436 11.65 -37.08 -17.56
CA CYS A 436 11.13 -35.93 -16.81
C CYS A 436 11.14 -34.66 -17.65
N ARG A 437 10.34 -33.66 -17.25
CA ARG A 437 10.28 -32.35 -17.93
C ARG A 437 10.62 -31.21 -16.98
N ILE A 438 11.41 -30.27 -17.48
CA ILE A 438 11.75 -29.04 -16.77
C ILE A 438 10.68 -28.00 -17.13
N ASN A 439 9.70 -27.79 -16.26
CA ASN A 439 8.51 -26.96 -16.54
C ASN A 439 8.57 -25.56 -15.91
N GLU A 440 9.55 -25.28 -15.06
CA GLU A 440 9.70 -23.97 -14.42
C GLU A 440 11.18 -23.56 -14.36
N ILE A 441 11.41 -22.27 -14.55
CA ILE A 441 12.69 -21.63 -14.27
C ILE A 441 12.52 -20.56 -13.20
N HIS A 442 13.33 -20.64 -12.16
CA HIS A 442 13.24 -19.79 -10.97
C HIS A 442 14.49 -18.92 -10.83
N GLY A 443 14.30 -17.63 -10.60
CA GLY A 443 15.37 -16.69 -10.29
C GLY A 443 15.13 -15.97 -8.98
N TYR A 444 16.19 -15.81 -8.18
CA TYR A 444 16.18 -14.98 -6.97
C TYR A 444 17.49 -14.20 -6.90
N LEU A 445 17.41 -12.87 -6.83
CA LEU A 445 18.58 -12.01 -6.81
C LEU A 445 19.10 -11.76 -5.38
N ALA A 446 18.31 -11.09 -4.55
CA ALA A 446 18.66 -10.72 -3.18
C ALA A 446 17.39 -10.30 -2.40
N SER A 447 17.55 -9.94 -1.12
CA SER A 447 16.44 -9.46 -0.27
C SER A 447 16.49 -7.95 -0.03
N ASN A 448 15.28 -7.37 0.10
CA ASN A 448 15.02 -5.98 0.46
C ASN A 448 15.43 -4.93 -0.58
N ILE A 449 15.38 -5.29 -1.86
CA ILE A 449 15.71 -4.44 -3.01
C ILE A 449 14.69 -3.29 -3.14
N LEU A 450 15.15 -2.04 -2.98
CA LEU A 450 14.28 -0.85 -3.10
C LEU A 450 14.28 -0.25 -4.51
N ASP A 451 15.37 -0.43 -5.26
CA ASP A 451 15.52 0.01 -6.65
C ASP A 451 15.19 -1.14 -7.62
N SER A 452 14.42 -0.89 -8.66
CA SER A 452 14.05 -1.92 -9.64
C SER A 452 15.19 -2.31 -10.57
N GLU A 453 16.22 -1.47 -10.73
CA GLU A 453 17.28 -1.70 -11.73
C GLU A 453 18.03 -3.04 -11.58
N PRO A 454 18.46 -3.48 -10.37
CA PRO A 454 19.10 -4.78 -10.22
C PRO A 454 18.17 -5.95 -10.60
N LEU A 455 16.88 -5.83 -10.29
CA LEU A 455 15.87 -6.84 -10.64
C LEU A 455 15.64 -6.90 -12.15
N ILE A 456 15.70 -5.77 -12.84
CA ILE A 456 15.66 -5.69 -14.30
C ILE A 456 16.84 -6.47 -14.90
N HIS A 457 18.07 -6.23 -14.43
CA HIS A 457 19.26 -6.93 -14.89
C HIS A 457 19.19 -8.44 -14.63
N SER A 458 18.80 -8.87 -13.42
CA SER A 458 18.68 -10.30 -13.12
C SER A 458 17.59 -10.98 -13.94
N SER A 459 16.49 -10.27 -14.22
CA SER A 459 15.36 -10.81 -14.99
C SER A 459 15.71 -10.99 -16.46
N ASN A 460 16.51 -10.11 -17.05
CA ASN A 460 17.04 -10.31 -18.40
C ASN A 460 17.88 -11.58 -18.48
N TYR A 461 18.79 -11.78 -17.53
CA TYR A 461 19.60 -12.99 -17.47
C TYR A 461 18.73 -14.25 -17.25
N LEU A 462 17.73 -14.18 -16.37
CA LEU A 462 16.77 -15.28 -16.20
C LEU A 462 16.07 -15.62 -17.53
N MET A 463 15.71 -14.63 -18.36
CA MET A 463 15.11 -14.89 -19.67
C MET A 463 16.10 -15.50 -20.68
N GLU A 464 17.37 -15.10 -20.65
CA GLU A 464 18.44 -15.73 -21.45
C GLU A 464 18.58 -17.22 -21.11
N CYS A 465 18.49 -17.56 -19.81
CA CYS A 465 18.44 -18.94 -19.35
C CYS A 465 17.14 -19.64 -19.77
N ALA A 466 15.99 -18.99 -19.61
CA ALA A 466 14.66 -19.55 -19.89
C ALA A 466 14.51 -20.05 -21.33
N LYS A 467 15.03 -19.28 -22.29
CA LYS A 467 14.99 -19.63 -23.74
C LYS A 467 15.72 -20.94 -24.08
N GLN A 468 16.51 -21.51 -23.16
CA GLN A 468 17.22 -22.77 -23.36
C GLN A 468 16.41 -24.02 -22.95
N PHE A 469 15.19 -23.83 -22.44
CA PHE A 469 14.29 -24.88 -21.96
C PHE A 469 12.95 -24.81 -22.73
N PRO A 470 12.64 -25.79 -23.59
CA PRO A 470 11.49 -25.70 -24.50
C PRO A 470 10.14 -26.00 -23.84
N ASP A 471 10.14 -26.70 -22.71
CA ASP A 471 8.93 -27.23 -22.05
C ASP A 471 8.43 -26.37 -20.88
N LEU A 472 8.91 -25.12 -20.76
CA LEU A 472 8.51 -24.23 -19.67
C LEU A 472 7.01 -23.92 -19.71
N GLU A 473 6.36 -24.13 -18.58
CA GLU A 473 5.00 -23.71 -18.26
C GLU A 473 5.00 -22.46 -17.36
N TYR A 474 6.08 -22.25 -16.61
CA TYR A 474 6.22 -21.16 -15.65
C TYR A 474 7.58 -20.48 -15.80
N VAL A 475 7.57 -19.17 -15.59
CA VAL A 475 8.77 -18.39 -15.29
C VAL A 475 8.55 -17.67 -13.99
N ASN A 476 9.47 -17.87 -13.05
CA ASN A 476 9.36 -17.39 -11.69
C ASN A 476 10.49 -16.40 -11.39
N PHE A 477 10.11 -15.13 -11.28
CA PHE A 477 11.05 -14.03 -11.02
C PHE A 477 11.41 -13.91 -9.53
N GLY A 478 10.90 -14.81 -8.69
CA GLY A 478 11.21 -14.91 -7.27
C GLY A 478 10.78 -13.69 -6.48
N SER A 479 11.54 -13.42 -5.42
CA SER A 479 11.25 -12.42 -4.39
C SER A 479 12.20 -11.23 -4.45
N GLY A 480 12.32 -10.52 -3.33
CA GLY A 480 13.34 -9.49 -3.11
C GLY A 480 12.78 -8.08 -2.99
N PHE A 481 11.50 -7.87 -3.30
CA PHE A 481 10.84 -6.57 -3.24
C PHE A 481 10.93 -5.95 -1.84
N GLY A 482 11.60 -4.81 -1.75
CA GLY A 482 11.94 -4.14 -0.51
C GLY A 482 10.81 -3.32 0.08
N VAL A 483 10.97 -3.02 1.37
CA VAL A 483 10.08 -2.13 2.13
C VAL A 483 10.95 -1.06 2.77
N PRO A 484 10.61 0.23 2.61
CA PRO A 484 11.31 1.32 3.29
C PRO A 484 11.43 1.07 4.79
N GLY A 485 12.67 1.04 5.29
CA GLY A 485 12.94 1.02 6.72
C GLY A 485 12.79 2.40 7.35
N ARG A 486 13.07 3.46 6.57
CA ARG A 486 13.00 4.87 6.99
C ARG A 486 11.93 5.64 6.22
N LYS A 487 11.34 6.65 6.86
CA LYS A 487 10.37 7.56 6.20
C LYS A 487 10.94 8.34 5.00
N THR A 488 12.25 8.47 4.90
CA THR A 488 12.94 9.17 3.79
C THR A 488 13.22 8.29 2.58
N GLU A 489 13.08 6.97 2.71
CA GLU A 489 13.33 6.03 1.62
C GLU A 489 12.11 5.95 0.69
N SER A 490 12.36 5.77 -0.60
CA SER A 490 11.30 5.65 -1.60
C SER A 490 10.66 4.27 -1.55
N LYS A 491 9.34 4.21 -1.77
CA LYS A 491 8.62 2.94 -1.93
C LYS A 491 9.09 2.23 -3.22
N PHE A 492 9.09 0.91 -3.18
CA PHE A 492 9.40 0.07 -4.33
C PHE A 492 8.39 0.26 -5.47
N ASP A 493 8.85 0.34 -6.71
CA ASP A 493 8.02 0.56 -7.90
C ASP A 493 7.45 -0.76 -8.45
N PHE A 494 6.35 -1.21 -7.85
CA PHE A 494 5.65 -2.42 -8.30
C PHE A 494 5.07 -2.29 -9.72
N ALA A 495 4.64 -1.09 -10.13
CA ALA A 495 4.05 -0.88 -11.44
C ALA A 495 5.11 -1.02 -12.54
N GLY A 496 6.25 -0.35 -12.39
CA GLY A 496 7.36 -0.43 -13.34
C GLY A 496 7.89 -1.86 -13.49
N ILE A 497 8.15 -2.56 -12.38
CA ILE A 497 8.63 -3.95 -12.46
C ILE A 497 7.56 -4.91 -13.01
N GLY A 498 6.29 -4.69 -12.68
CA GLY A 498 5.19 -5.52 -13.13
C GLY A 498 4.97 -5.42 -14.64
N GLU A 499 5.02 -4.22 -15.21
CA GLU A 499 5.04 -4.01 -16.67
C GLU A 499 6.24 -4.73 -17.32
N TYR A 500 7.41 -4.61 -16.70
CA TYR A 500 8.63 -5.22 -17.21
C TYR A 500 8.56 -6.75 -17.26
N TYR A 501 8.15 -7.40 -16.16
CA TYR A 501 8.02 -8.85 -16.08
C TYR A 501 6.92 -9.38 -17.01
N SER A 502 5.83 -8.63 -17.17
CA SER A 502 4.74 -8.96 -18.10
C SER A 502 5.25 -8.99 -19.54
N ARG A 503 6.05 -7.99 -19.93
CA ARG A 503 6.70 -7.94 -21.26
C ARG A 503 7.65 -9.12 -21.47
N LEU A 504 8.54 -9.40 -20.52
CA LEU A 504 9.49 -10.51 -20.62
C LEU A 504 8.80 -11.87 -20.73
N THR A 505 7.74 -12.09 -19.95
CA THR A 505 6.95 -13.34 -20.00
C THR A 505 6.25 -13.49 -21.34
N LYS A 506 5.74 -12.38 -21.91
CA LYS A 506 5.13 -12.39 -23.24
C LYS A 506 6.15 -12.73 -24.33
N GLU A 507 7.34 -12.15 -24.29
CA GLU A 507 8.44 -12.49 -25.21
C GLU A 507 8.85 -13.96 -25.12
N LEU A 508 8.90 -14.52 -23.90
CA LEU A 508 9.17 -15.94 -23.69
C LEU A 508 8.05 -16.82 -24.25
N SER A 509 6.79 -16.44 -24.04
CA SER A 509 5.63 -17.15 -24.57
C SER A 509 5.65 -17.21 -26.11
N ASP A 510 5.96 -16.08 -26.75
CA ASP A 510 6.08 -15.98 -28.21
C ASP A 510 7.25 -16.82 -28.74
N HIS A 511 8.38 -16.84 -28.01
CA HIS A 511 9.54 -17.66 -28.35
C HIS A 511 9.23 -19.17 -28.29
N LEU A 512 8.48 -19.61 -27.28
CA LEU A 512 8.13 -21.02 -27.08
C LEU A 512 6.89 -21.44 -27.89
N GLY A 513 6.17 -20.50 -28.51
CA GLY A 513 4.93 -20.77 -29.23
C GLY A 513 3.79 -21.26 -28.33
N ARG A 514 3.85 -20.95 -27.02
CA ARG A 514 2.85 -21.35 -26.03
C ARG A 514 2.77 -20.32 -24.91
N ASP A 515 1.64 -20.30 -24.22
CA ASP A 515 1.45 -19.41 -23.08
C ASP A 515 2.26 -19.87 -21.84
N VAL A 516 3.04 -18.97 -21.26
CA VAL A 516 3.87 -19.20 -20.07
C VAL A 516 3.32 -18.38 -18.91
N LYS A 517 3.15 -19.00 -17.74
CA LYS A 517 2.66 -18.31 -16.56
C LYS A 517 3.76 -17.52 -15.87
N LEU A 518 3.42 -16.30 -15.43
CA LEU A 518 4.30 -15.42 -14.66
C LEU A 518 4.13 -15.70 -13.17
N LYS A 519 5.21 -16.07 -12.47
CA LYS A 519 5.25 -16.19 -11.01
C LYS A 519 6.16 -15.13 -10.38
N ILE A 520 5.73 -14.62 -9.23
CA ILE A 520 6.57 -13.86 -8.30
C ILE A 520 6.32 -14.36 -6.86
N GLU A 521 7.30 -14.13 -5.99
CA GLU A 521 7.34 -14.69 -4.63
C GLU A 521 7.41 -13.62 -3.52
N PRO A 522 6.52 -12.60 -3.49
CA PRO A 522 6.62 -11.55 -2.48
C PRO A 522 6.33 -12.11 -1.09
N GLY A 523 7.13 -11.70 -0.10
CA GLY A 523 6.89 -12.02 1.30
C GLY A 523 6.97 -10.79 2.17
N ARG A 524 8.17 -10.21 2.26
CA ARG A 524 8.43 -8.96 2.99
C ARG A 524 7.47 -7.84 2.60
N SER A 525 7.31 -7.59 1.30
CA SER A 525 6.45 -6.52 0.78
C SER A 525 4.97 -6.71 1.09
N VAL A 526 4.53 -7.92 1.42
CA VAL A 526 3.14 -8.21 1.80
C VAL A 526 2.90 -7.91 3.27
N VAL A 527 3.77 -8.40 4.16
CA VAL A 527 3.46 -8.42 5.61
C VAL A 527 4.32 -7.51 6.47
N ALA A 528 5.44 -6.97 5.98
CA ALA A 528 6.35 -6.22 6.84
C ALA A 528 5.67 -5.01 7.50
N THR A 529 5.07 -4.11 6.70
CA THR A 529 4.40 -2.89 7.20
C THR A 529 3.14 -3.19 7.98
N ALA A 530 2.53 -4.36 7.78
CA ALA A 530 1.33 -4.78 8.47
C ALA A 530 1.58 -5.19 9.93
N GLY A 531 2.84 -5.42 10.33
CA GLY A 531 3.19 -5.86 11.68
C GLY A 531 3.93 -4.79 12.48
N THR A 532 3.50 -4.60 13.73
CA THR A 532 4.18 -3.77 14.73
C THR A 532 4.45 -4.59 15.99
N LEU A 533 5.67 -4.51 16.52
CA LEU A 533 6.03 -5.08 17.82
C LEU A 533 5.90 -4.01 18.90
N TYR A 534 5.02 -4.22 19.87
CA TYR A 534 4.86 -3.36 21.02
C TYR A 534 5.64 -3.92 22.21
N ALA A 535 6.44 -3.06 22.82
CA ALA A 535 7.30 -3.40 23.96
C ALA A 535 7.21 -2.32 25.04
N LYS A 536 7.25 -2.73 26.30
CA LYS A 536 7.17 -1.87 27.47
C LYS A 536 8.56 -1.44 27.91
N VAL A 537 8.72 -0.16 28.21
CA VAL A 537 9.93 0.41 28.81
C VAL A 537 10.09 -0.15 30.21
N THR A 538 11.21 -0.81 30.47
CA THR A 538 11.55 -1.35 31.80
C THR A 538 12.44 -0.39 32.58
N ASN A 539 13.33 0.35 31.89
CA ASN A 539 14.24 1.29 32.55
C ASN A 539 14.67 2.39 31.59
N VAL A 540 14.89 3.59 32.12
CA VAL A 540 15.56 4.70 31.43
C VAL A 540 16.83 5.03 32.18
N LYS A 541 17.99 4.81 31.54
CA LYS A 541 19.31 4.99 32.13
C LYS A 541 20.00 6.23 31.56
N GLN A 542 20.41 7.13 32.44
CA GLN A 542 21.34 8.20 32.11
C GLN A 542 22.78 7.65 32.15
N LEU A 543 23.53 7.83 31.07
CA LEU A 543 24.95 7.53 30.99
C LEU A 543 25.73 8.81 30.69
N THR A 544 27.04 8.78 30.90
CA THR A 544 27.93 9.88 30.47
C THR A 544 27.84 10.03 28.96
N GLY A 545 27.30 11.17 28.49
CA GLY A 545 27.20 11.50 27.07
C GLY A 545 26.07 10.81 26.28
N LYS A 546 25.24 9.96 26.90
CA LYS A 546 24.09 9.33 26.20
C LYS A 546 22.96 8.88 27.13
N LYS A 547 21.75 8.74 26.60
CA LYS A 547 20.60 8.13 27.28
C LYS A 547 20.29 6.78 26.67
N GLN A 548 19.82 5.84 27.50
CA GLN A 548 19.50 4.48 27.07
C GLN A 548 18.14 4.05 27.63
N ILE A 549 17.31 3.46 26.77
CA ILE A 549 16.01 2.88 27.13
C ILE A 549 16.12 1.37 27.01
N SER A 550 15.81 0.67 28.10
CA SER A 550 15.59 -0.78 28.09
C SER A 550 14.11 -1.08 27.92
N ILE A 551 13.78 -2.03 27.04
CA ILE A 551 12.42 -2.53 26.84
C ILE A 551 12.36 -4.04 27.06
N ASN A 552 11.17 -4.58 27.30
CA ASN A 552 10.94 -6.02 27.46
C ASN A 552 10.92 -6.81 26.13
N ALA A 553 11.57 -6.31 25.09
CA ALA A 553 11.82 -7.00 23.83
C ALA A 553 13.26 -6.76 23.38
N GLY A 554 13.96 -7.80 22.96
CA GLY A 554 15.35 -7.76 22.51
C GLY A 554 15.60 -8.79 21.42
N PHE A 555 16.84 -9.27 21.35
CA PHE A 555 17.29 -10.25 20.35
C PHE A 555 16.44 -11.53 20.32
N GLY A 556 15.97 -12.01 21.48
CA GLY A 556 15.15 -13.22 21.57
C GLY A 556 13.77 -13.06 20.91
N GLU A 557 13.19 -11.87 21.01
CA GLU A 557 11.87 -11.54 20.47
C GLU A 557 11.92 -11.00 19.04
N PHE A 558 12.96 -10.24 18.70
CA PHE A 558 13.12 -9.58 17.40
C PHE A 558 14.60 -9.47 17.00
N PRO A 559 15.16 -10.50 16.34
CA PRO A 559 16.61 -10.59 16.13
C PRO A 559 17.16 -9.72 15.00
N ARG A 560 16.30 -9.22 14.10
CA ARG A 560 16.71 -8.55 12.85
C ARG A 560 17.68 -7.38 13.03
N PRO A 561 17.48 -6.44 13.99
CA PRO A 561 18.40 -5.33 14.17
C PRO A 561 19.82 -5.80 14.52
N ARG A 562 19.94 -6.93 15.21
CA ARG A 562 21.23 -7.53 15.57
C ARG A 562 21.86 -8.29 14.41
N ILE A 563 21.10 -9.18 13.75
CA ILE A 563 21.65 -10.08 12.72
C ILE A 563 22.00 -9.30 11.46
N TYR A 564 21.11 -8.40 11.04
CA TYR A 564 21.21 -7.73 9.74
C TYR A 564 21.57 -6.26 9.84
N GLY A 565 21.69 -5.71 11.06
CA GLY A 565 21.77 -4.25 11.23
C GLY A 565 20.51 -3.52 10.77
N ALA A 566 19.37 -4.23 10.69
CA ALA A 566 18.14 -3.71 10.11
C ALA A 566 17.61 -2.49 10.89
N TYR A 567 17.33 -1.41 10.15
CA TYR A 567 16.68 -0.24 10.70
C TYR A 567 15.17 -0.47 10.80
N HIS A 568 14.59 -0.10 11.94
CA HIS A 568 13.15 -0.03 12.16
C HIS A 568 12.83 1.29 12.84
N GLU A 569 11.77 1.97 12.38
CA GLU A 569 11.20 3.12 13.07
C GLU A 569 10.71 2.68 14.46
N ILE A 570 11.07 3.46 15.47
CA ILE A 570 10.65 3.23 16.86
C ILE A 570 9.93 4.49 17.31
N GLU A 571 8.72 4.33 17.83
CA GLU A 571 7.84 5.42 18.24
C GLU A 571 7.37 5.18 19.68
N ALA A 572 7.21 6.26 20.46
CA ALA A 572 6.61 6.17 21.79
C ALA A 572 5.09 6.36 21.67
N VAL A 573 4.32 5.32 22.02
CA VAL A 573 2.86 5.29 21.82
C VAL A 573 2.21 6.39 22.67
N GLY A 574 1.38 7.23 22.04
CA GLY A 574 0.66 8.31 22.72
C GLY A 574 1.52 9.48 23.23
N LYS A 575 2.80 9.56 22.84
CA LYS A 575 3.72 10.63 23.28
C LYS A 575 4.06 11.57 22.13
N THR A 576 3.96 12.87 22.39
CA THR A 576 4.35 13.94 21.47
C THR A 576 5.16 15.00 22.22
N GLY A 577 6.05 15.73 21.55
CA GLY A 577 6.80 16.82 22.16
C GLY A 577 8.26 16.88 21.70
N GLU A 578 9.08 17.61 22.46
CA GLU A 578 10.52 17.70 22.21
C GLU A 578 11.17 16.32 22.31
N THR A 579 12.04 16.02 21.35
CA THR A 579 12.71 14.72 21.26
C THR A 579 14.12 14.77 21.82
N GLU A 580 14.52 13.71 22.51
CA GLU A 580 15.89 13.44 22.91
C GLU A 580 16.43 12.20 22.19
N THR A 581 17.75 12.03 22.19
CA THR A 581 18.42 10.89 21.54
C THR A 581 18.65 9.75 22.54
N TYR A 582 18.21 8.55 22.18
CA TYR A 582 18.31 7.33 22.98
C TYR A 582 18.90 6.15 22.21
N ASP A 583 19.69 5.33 22.91
CA ASP A 583 19.93 3.94 22.50
C ASP A 583 18.80 3.05 23.05
N ILE A 584 18.15 2.28 22.18
CA ILE A 584 17.06 1.34 22.54
C ILE A 584 17.61 -0.07 22.60
N ARG A 585 17.53 -0.69 23.77
CA ARG A 585 18.04 -2.04 24.03
C ARG A 585 16.98 -2.98 24.57
N GLY A 586 17.19 -4.27 24.34
CA GLY A 586 16.45 -5.30 25.04
C GLY A 586 16.91 -5.48 26.49
N ASN A 587 16.14 -6.29 27.21
CA ASN A 587 16.34 -6.63 28.62
C ASN A 587 17.12 -7.94 28.83
N THR A 588 18.01 -8.33 27.92
CA THR A 588 18.91 -9.49 28.10
C THR A 588 20.30 -9.07 28.60
N VAL A 589 21.08 -10.05 29.08
CA VAL A 589 22.49 -9.86 29.48
C VAL A 589 23.44 -9.71 28.29
N LEU A 590 22.95 -9.91 27.07
CA LEU A 590 23.73 -9.78 25.85
C LEU A 590 24.11 -8.30 25.65
N GLN A 591 25.41 -8.00 25.71
CA GLN A 591 25.91 -6.62 25.67
C GLN A 591 25.47 -5.84 24.43
N SER A 592 25.30 -6.56 23.32
CA SER A 592 24.93 -6.02 22.01
C SER A 592 23.44 -6.22 21.67
N ASP A 593 22.59 -6.39 22.67
CA ASP A 593 21.12 -6.50 22.54
C ASP A 593 20.46 -5.14 22.27
N PHE A 594 20.73 -4.57 21.10
CA PHE A 594 20.16 -3.30 20.65
C PHE A 594 19.10 -3.52 19.58
N LEU A 595 17.95 -2.87 19.75
CA LEU A 595 16.94 -2.77 18.68
C LEU A 595 17.08 -1.46 17.88
N GLY A 596 17.74 -0.46 18.44
CA GLY A 596 18.03 0.79 17.76
C GLY A 596 19.09 1.60 18.49
N LYS A 597 19.91 2.32 17.73
CA LYS A 597 20.87 3.28 18.28
C LYS A 597 20.52 4.68 17.80
N GLU A 598 20.83 5.67 18.61
CA GLU A 598 20.66 7.10 18.29
C GLU A 598 19.23 7.44 17.79
N ARG A 599 18.21 6.88 18.44
CA ARG A 599 16.79 7.11 18.13
C ARG A 599 16.32 8.40 18.76
N LYS A 600 15.64 9.25 17.98
CA LYS A 600 15.00 10.47 18.48
C LYS A 600 13.59 10.13 18.95
N LEU A 601 13.32 10.28 20.25
CA LEU A 601 12.02 10.00 20.86
C LEU A 601 11.64 11.13 21.81
N PRO A 602 10.34 11.43 22.00
CA PRO A 602 9.88 12.20 23.13
C PRO A 602 10.39 11.62 24.45
N GLN A 603 10.37 12.40 25.53
CA GLN A 603 10.73 11.88 26.84
C GLN A 603 9.83 10.70 27.23
N VAL A 604 10.44 9.58 27.58
CA VAL A 604 9.76 8.37 28.05
C VAL A 604 10.14 8.06 29.49
N GLN A 605 9.27 7.31 30.17
CA GLN A 605 9.48 6.79 31.51
C GLN A 605 9.23 5.28 31.56
N GLU A 606 9.62 4.64 32.67
CA GLU A 606 9.28 3.25 32.93
C GLU A 606 7.76 3.01 32.83
N GLY A 607 7.38 1.92 32.19
CA GLY A 607 5.98 1.58 31.92
C GLY A 607 5.42 2.13 30.60
N ASP A 608 6.04 3.13 29.98
CA ASP A 608 5.64 3.61 28.65
C ASP A 608 5.79 2.49 27.59
N ILE A 609 5.03 2.58 26.49
CA ILE A 609 5.07 1.62 25.39
C ILE A 609 5.83 2.20 24.20
N LEU A 610 6.76 1.41 23.65
CA LEU A 610 7.38 1.65 22.36
C LEU A 610 6.77 0.74 21.29
N ALA A 611 6.49 1.31 20.13
CA ALA A 611 6.11 0.62 18.91
C ALA A 611 7.33 0.51 18.00
N ILE A 612 7.75 -0.72 17.69
CA ILE A 612 8.76 -1.02 16.68
C ILE A 612 8.02 -1.40 15.40
N ARG A 613 8.14 -0.57 14.36
CA ARG A 613 7.40 -0.70 13.11
C ARG A 613 8.04 -1.70 12.14
N ASN A 614 7.28 -2.12 11.14
CA ASN A 614 7.73 -2.97 10.04
C ASN A 614 8.24 -4.36 10.48
N THR A 615 7.65 -4.93 11.53
CA THR A 615 8.10 -6.19 12.14
C THR A 615 7.33 -7.40 11.65
N GLY A 616 6.38 -7.23 10.72
CA GLY A 616 5.52 -8.32 10.30
C GLY A 616 6.18 -9.39 9.44
N ALA A 617 7.36 -9.09 8.88
CA ALA A 617 8.18 -10.04 8.12
C ALA A 617 9.47 -10.37 8.86
N TYR A 618 9.77 -11.66 9.02
CA TYR A 618 10.95 -12.17 9.74
C TYR A 618 11.02 -11.64 11.19
N GLY A 619 9.86 -11.40 11.80
CA GLY A 619 9.71 -11.01 13.20
C GLY A 619 9.55 -12.26 14.06
N ILE A 620 8.30 -12.60 14.38
CA ILE A 620 7.97 -13.75 15.24
C ILE A 620 8.55 -15.08 14.74
N VAL A 621 8.60 -15.31 13.42
CA VAL A 621 9.16 -16.53 12.82
C VAL A 621 10.66 -16.72 13.11
N MET A 622 11.37 -15.67 13.52
CA MET A 622 12.77 -15.74 13.97
C MET A 622 12.91 -15.64 15.50
N ALA A 623 11.82 -15.52 16.24
CA ALA A 623 11.87 -15.44 17.69
C ALA A 623 12.28 -16.81 18.29
N SER A 624 13.15 -16.78 19.30
CA SER A 624 13.85 -17.98 19.78
C SER A 624 13.61 -18.32 21.25
N GLY A 625 12.95 -17.44 22.00
CA GLY A 625 12.82 -17.56 23.45
C GLY A 625 14.14 -17.37 24.20
N PHE A 626 15.22 -16.91 23.56
CA PHE A 626 16.48 -16.60 24.24
C PHE A 626 16.31 -15.45 25.27
N PRO A 627 16.93 -15.52 26.47
CA PRO A 627 17.76 -16.59 27.03
C PRO A 627 17.00 -17.60 27.91
N GLY A 628 15.69 -17.76 27.72
CA GLY A 628 14.79 -18.55 28.57
C GLY A 628 13.44 -17.88 28.78
N LYS A 629 12.99 -17.09 27.81
CA LYS A 629 11.73 -16.34 27.81
C LYS A 629 10.69 -17.05 26.95
N GLU A 630 9.43 -16.77 27.27
CA GLU A 630 8.31 -17.13 26.40
C GLU A 630 8.37 -16.37 25.08
N LEU A 631 7.79 -16.95 24.03
CA LEU A 631 7.65 -16.25 22.77
C LEU A 631 6.62 -15.12 22.89
N PRO A 632 6.81 -13.99 22.20
CA PRO A 632 5.83 -12.91 22.17
C PRO A 632 4.47 -13.39 21.68
N SER A 633 3.40 -12.82 22.24
CA SER A 633 2.05 -13.06 21.72
C SER A 633 1.85 -12.40 20.36
N GLU A 634 0.87 -12.90 19.61
CA GLU A 634 0.46 -12.35 18.31
C GLU A 634 -1.04 -12.05 18.31
N VAL A 635 -1.41 -10.89 17.76
CA VAL A 635 -2.81 -10.45 17.59
C VAL A 635 -3.02 -9.99 16.14
N MET A 636 -4.14 -10.38 15.53
CA MET A 636 -4.65 -9.81 14.29
C MET A 636 -5.74 -8.79 14.61
N VAL A 637 -5.69 -7.63 13.97
CA VAL A 637 -6.74 -6.63 13.95
C VAL A 637 -7.45 -6.70 12.60
N TYR A 638 -8.76 -6.89 12.63
CA TYR A 638 -9.60 -7.05 11.45
C TYR A 638 -10.18 -5.72 10.95
N SER A 639 -10.69 -5.75 9.72
CA SER A 639 -11.28 -4.60 9.03
C SER A 639 -12.49 -3.95 9.73
N ASP A 640 -13.15 -4.66 10.64
CA ASP A 640 -14.26 -4.15 11.46
C ASP A 640 -13.80 -3.55 12.80
N GLY A 641 -12.48 -3.51 13.05
CA GLY A 641 -11.88 -3.01 14.28
C GLY A 641 -11.83 -4.04 15.42
N THR A 642 -12.38 -5.24 15.24
CA THR A 642 -12.20 -6.32 16.20
C THR A 642 -10.77 -6.87 16.15
N PHE A 643 -10.33 -7.50 17.23
CA PHE A 643 -9.03 -8.16 17.26
C PHE A 643 -9.13 -9.57 17.86
N LYS A 644 -8.19 -10.42 17.47
CA LYS A 644 -8.10 -11.82 17.93
C LYS A 644 -6.65 -12.17 18.18
N ARG A 645 -6.39 -12.91 19.26
CA ARG A 645 -5.08 -13.53 19.50
C ARG A 645 -4.88 -14.72 18.55
N ILE A 646 -3.75 -14.76 17.83
CA ILE A 646 -3.49 -15.66 16.70
C ILE A 646 -2.29 -16.60 16.96
N LEU A 647 -2.25 -17.30 18.10
CA LEU A 647 -1.11 -18.15 18.45
C LEU A 647 -1.14 -19.50 17.74
N ASP A 648 -0.15 -19.78 16.89
CA ASP A 648 0.04 -21.12 16.33
C ASP A 648 1.06 -21.97 17.11
N TRP A 649 1.92 -21.35 17.91
CA TRP A 649 3.00 -22.04 18.66
C TRP A 649 2.58 -22.51 20.06
N ALA A 650 1.42 -22.07 20.56
CA ALA A 650 0.97 -22.34 21.93
C ALA A 650 0.43 -23.77 22.15
N GLU A 651 -0.04 -24.44 21.10
CA GLU A 651 -0.57 -25.81 21.18
C GLU A 651 0.51 -26.89 21.11
N SER A 652 1.70 -26.60 20.57
CA SER A 652 2.78 -27.60 20.41
C SER A 652 3.98 -27.38 21.34
N ASP A 653 4.34 -26.14 21.68
CA ASP A 653 5.67 -25.85 22.27
C ASP A 653 5.62 -25.59 23.79
N SER A 654 4.46 -25.28 24.37
CA SER A 654 4.30 -25.19 25.83
C SER A 654 4.53 -26.56 26.51
N LEU A 655 4.08 -27.64 25.87
CA LEU A 655 4.30 -29.03 26.28
C LEU A 655 5.73 -29.53 26.03
N ALA A 656 6.39 -29.07 24.96
CA ALA A 656 7.74 -29.52 24.58
C ALA A 656 8.87 -28.78 25.33
N ARG A 657 8.62 -27.55 25.81
CA ARG A 657 9.57 -26.81 26.64
C ARG A 657 9.44 -27.16 28.12
N SER A 658 8.23 -27.48 28.60
CA SER A 658 8.06 -28.02 29.95
C SER A 658 8.80 -29.35 30.11
N SER A 659 8.82 -30.20 29.07
CA SER A 659 9.53 -31.49 29.08
C SER A 659 11.06 -31.40 28.96
N ARG A 660 11.67 -30.22 28.84
CA ARG A 660 13.14 -30.06 28.98
C ARG A 660 13.56 -29.89 30.44
N TYR A 661 12.59 -29.62 31.32
CA TYR A 661 12.80 -29.41 32.75
C TYR A 661 12.09 -30.46 33.62
N GLU A 662 11.38 -31.41 33.00
CA GLU A 662 10.96 -32.70 33.56
C GLU A 662 11.97 -33.78 33.17
#